data_AF-A0A954RRY1-F1
#
_entry.id   AF-A0A954RRY1-F1
#
_cell.length_a   1.000
_cell.length_b   1.000
_cell.length_c   1.000
_cell.angle_alpha   90.00
_cell.angle_beta   90.00
_cell.angle_gamma   90.00
#
_symmetry.space_group_name_H-M   'P 1'
#
loop_
_entity.id
_entity.type
_entity.pdbx_description
1 polymer ?
#
loop_
_entity_poly.entity_id
_entity_poly.type
_entity_poly.pdbx_seq_one_letter_code
_entity_poly.pdbx_strand_id
1 'polypeptide(L)'
;IRQDVDTPHICHGQAFFPDGRMVSFRAQDTPQKHHAIQIWQTAWIGPDQPQPAVTDSLLYKIGNRDLVRGMAECREVLQLVDKEDSYADLYLDLIKRTTDILDGYFWIDHVDAMQLALPLQRIRTAAETAVSEYEKVVRLKQESASALSDVEQSTEQLLKAGERMRFASIDDYVAQLDGLRTQRGHALGLQERPYMDAAAIERLQQRIVEAVDGVGLRCVAFLLEPQAFQPFHDRLRAIEGQIADVVAAAAGRELEEQLMQLNGQLELLVETISQLRIDDVTQRTTIVDATGDVFAQVNRTRATLKARVRELLSGEMEADFASQTKLLDQSVSGVLETSDTPEKVDEALSRTMMQLEELEGRFAEFDQLLQRLAEKRASVYAAFEARREQLLEARSRRAAGLMSAADRILPSIAARAARLPDTDAQRAYFASDPLVDKVHQIAKQLGHLGDSVRQEDLLGRLKAIADDAQRQLRDRLDLFTEGEQAIRLGRHTFAVNRQPIELTTVVRNGSLQLHLTGTQFFQVLRDPALEPARGLWEQSLPSESESVYRAEFLAMTLLNDAEASGEFRHADLSQRTLWVRERMQGRHHEGYARGVHDHDAAQLLGTLLELREQLGLLRYSPAIRARTWLIWHQLVPAIDRERAEAWIKGFAHMIGLLPAAVPDPAYAARLQSLLSRHGADILDEQELPSGAAYLFGQIQLSRRRPMLSAVAVHGYELLEQHLAELDRQKLQETLANLNDDPRAAWILANDTIRAFLERLPAATVESFAGHRDEIALLLLMPDLKATPYVSSAPSRRNAPSLLGDHARIRGGSLTVDAHEFVERLEKYQRDIVPRYAALSAAKQMILEQARQRLRVHEFQAKVLTSFVRNQLIDEVYLPRVGDNLAKQLGAAGESKRTDRMGLLLLISPPGYGKTTLMEYIANRLGLVLVKINGPSLGHDVNSLDPAAAPNAAARAEIERINLALEMGDNVMLYLDDIQHCHPEFLQKFIPLCDGTRRMEGVWEGQPRT
;
A
#
# COMPACT_ATOMS: atom_id res chain seq x y z
N ILE A 1 -77.76 -4.01 2.64
CA ILE A 1 -78.69 -4.85 1.84
C ILE A 1 -79.47 -3.90 0.95
N ARG A 2 -79.26 -3.96 -0.37
CA ARG A 2 -79.99 -3.15 -1.36
C ARG A 2 -81.21 -3.98 -1.78
N GLN A 3 -82.42 -3.45 -1.60
CA GLN A 3 -83.63 -4.03 -2.19
C GLN A 3 -83.88 -3.30 -3.50
N ASP A 4 -83.45 -3.89 -4.60
CA ASP A 4 -83.90 -3.50 -5.93
C ASP A 4 -84.93 -4.53 -6.41
N VAL A 5 -85.98 -4.05 -7.08
CA VAL A 5 -86.96 -4.92 -7.75
C VAL A 5 -86.43 -5.22 -9.15
N ASP A 6 -86.00 -6.44 -9.37
CA ASP A 6 -85.54 -6.90 -10.68
C ASP A 6 -86.70 -7.07 -11.68
N THR A 7 -86.39 -7.15 -12.97
CA THR A 7 -87.39 -7.25 -14.05
C THR A 7 -88.34 -8.45 -13.81
N PRO A 8 -89.67 -8.26 -13.74
CA PRO A 8 -90.59 -9.33 -13.36
C PRO A 8 -90.62 -10.47 -14.40
N HIS A 9 -90.45 -11.70 -13.92
CA HIS A 9 -90.57 -12.90 -14.76
C HIS A 9 -92.04 -13.24 -15.04
N ILE A 10 -92.52 -12.91 -16.25
CA ILE A 10 -93.90 -13.17 -16.67
C ILE A 10 -94.06 -14.64 -17.09
N CYS A 11 -94.89 -15.39 -16.36
CA CYS A 11 -95.26 -16.76 -16.67
C CYS A 11 -96.77 -16.98 -16.60
N HIS A 12 -97.26 -18.03 -17.25
CA HIS A 12 -98.69 -18.37 -17.33
C HIS A 12 -99.09 -19.42 -16.28
N GLY A 13 -98.12 -20.04 -15.62
CA GLY A 13 -98.30 -20.93 -14.48
C GLY A 13 -96.97 -21.18 -13.79
N GLN A 14 -96.98 -21.36 -12.47
CA GLN A 14 -95.78 -21.60 -11.67
C GLN A 14 -96.05 -22.56 -10.50
N ALA A 15 -95.03 -23.33 -10.12
CA ALA A 15 -95.01 -24.17 -8.92
C ALA A 15 -93.66 -24.02 -8.20
N PHE A 16 -93.69 -23.89 -6.87
CA PHE A 16 -92.50 -23.79 -6.02
C PHE A 16 -92.33 -25.06 -5.19
N PHE A 17 -91.09 -25.49 -5.00
CA PHE A 17 -90.73 -26.66 -4.23
C PHE A 17 -89.92 -26.25 -2.99
N PRO A 18 -90.03 -26.99 -1.86
CA PRO A 18 -89.35 -26.66 -0.61
C PRO A 18 -87.81 -26.63 -0.71
N ASP A 19 -87.25 -27.21 -1.76
CA ASP A 19 -85.82 -27.23 -2.04
C ASP A 19 -85.31 -26.07 -2.88
N GLY A 20 -86.14 -25.03 -3.04
CA GLY A 20 -85.82 -23.85 -3.82
C GLY A 20 -86.01 -24.04 -5.32
N ARG A 21 -86.43 -25.21 -5.82
CA ARG A 21 -86.78 -25.36 -7.23
C ARG A 21 -88.10 -24.63 -7.54
N MET A 22 -88.13 -23.94 -8.68
CA MET A 22 -89.32 -23.32 -9.24
C MET A 22 -89.54 -23.84 -10.66
N VAL A 23 -90.73 -24.33 -10.94
CA VAL A 23 -91.15 -24.73 -12.28
C VAL A 23 -92.04 -23.64 -12.86
N SER A 24 -91.68 -23.14 -14.04
CA SER A 24 -92.38 -22.04 -14.71
C SER A 24 -92.84 -22.49 -16.10
N PHE A 25 -94.11 -22.25 -16.38
CA PHE A 25 -94.74 -22.49 -17.67
C PHE A 25 -94.99 -21.16 -18.39
N ARG A 26 -94.56 -21.08 -19.64
CA ARG A 26 -94.86 -19.95 -20.51
C ARG A 26 -95.66 -20.45 -21.71
N ALA A 27 -96.94 -20.07 -21.76
CA ALA A 27 -97.76 -20.30 -22.94
C ALA A 27 -97.21 -19.48 -24.12
N GLN A 28 -97.28 -20.05 -25.32
CA GLN A 28 -97.04 -19.31 -26.56
C GLN A 28 -98.38 -18.83 -27.11
N ASP A 29 -98.39 -17.69 -27.82
CA ASP A 29 -99.61 -17.04 -28.32
C ASP A 29 -100.38 -17.87 -29.36
N THR A 30 -99.77 -18.95 -29.89
CA THR A 30 -100.41 -19.87 -30.84
C THR A 30 -100.59 -21.27 -30.22
N PRO A 31 -101.73 -21.95 -30.43
CA PRO A 31 -101.93 -23.31 -29.94
C PRO A 31 -100.91 -24.29 -30.54
N GLN A 32 -100.22 -25.05 -29.69
CA GLN A 32 -99.23 -26.05 -30.11
C GLN A 32 -99.45 -27.38 -29.39
N LYS A 33 -98.97 -28.48 -29.98
CA LYS A 33 -99.09 -29.83 -29.40
C LYS A 33 -98.06 -30.11 -28.29
N HIS A 34 -96.99 -29.33 -28.21
CA HIS A 34 -95.94 -29.48 -27.21
C HIS A 34 -95.63 -28.12 -26.58
N HIS A 35 -95.43 -28.11 -25.26
CA HIS A 35 -95.12 -26.91 -24.50
C HIS A 35 -93.81 -27.10 -23.73
N ALA A 36 -92.92 -26.09 -23.78
CA ALA A 36 -91.69 -26.08 -23.01
C ALA A 36 -91.96 -25.61 -21.57
N ILE A 37 -91.44 -26.35 -20.60
CA ILE A 37 -91.48 -26.00 -19.17
C ILE A 37 -90.05 -25.70 -18.72
N GLN A 38 -89.88 -24.62 -17.95
CA GLN A 38 -88.59 -24.23 -17.40
C GLN A 38 -88.50 -24.61 -15.93
N ILE A 39 -87.33 -25.10 -15.50
CA ILE A 39 -87.03 -25.39 -14.09
C ILE A 39 -85.89 -24.46 -13.67
N TRP A 40 -86.12 -23.71 -12.61
CA TRP A 40 -85.20 -22.75 -12.01
C TRP A 40 -84.80 -23.22 -10.62
N GLN A 41 -83.57 -22.94 -10.20
CA GLN A 41 -83.14 -23.06 -8.82
C GLN A 41 -83.12 -21.66 -8.20
N THR A 42 -83.91 -21.44 -7.16
CA THR A 42 -84.03 -20.16 -6.44
C THR A 42 -83.31 -20.22 -5.10
N ALA A 43 -82.95 -19.06 -4.55
CA ALA A 43 -82.34 -18.96 -3.23
C ALA A 43 -83.34 -19.10 -2.06
N TRP A 44 -84.64 -19.29 -2.37
CA TRP A 44 -85.72 -19.34 -1.39
C TRP A 44 -86.08 -20.79 -1.09
N ILE A 45 -85.54 -21.32 0.00
CA ILE A 45 -85.82 -22.67 0.49
C ILE A 45 -86.88 -22.64 1.60
N GLY A 46 -87.59 -23.76 1.77
CA GLY A 46 -88.54 -23.91 2.87
C GLY A 46 -87.85 -23.89 4.24
N PRO A 47 -88.57 -23.53 5.31
CA PRO A 47 -88.00 -23.37 6.66
C PRO A 47 -87.36 -24.66 7.21
N ASP A 48 -87.75 -25.83 6.70
CA ASP A 48 -87.29 -27.14 7.16
C ASP A 48 -86.13 -27.72 6.33
N GLN A 49 -85.51 -26.94 5.45
CA GLN A 49 -84.32 -27.36 4.72
C GLN A 49 -83.01 -26.89 5.38
N PRO A 50 -82.08 -27.81 5.74
CA PRO A 50 -80.77 -27.44 6.23
C PRO A 50 -79.89 -26.87 5.11
N GLN A 51 -79.40 -25.63 5.27
CA GLN A 51 -78.33 -25.12 4.41
C GLN A 51 -77.01 -25.84 4.74
N PRO A 52 -76.22 -26.27 3.74
CA PRO A 52 -74.86 -26.74 3.97
C PRO A 52 -73.99 -25.52 4.36
N ALA A 53 -73.81 -25.27 5.65
CA ALA A 53 -72.92 -24.23 6.14
C ALA A 53 -71.48 -24.74 6.20
N VAL A 54 -70.55 -24.03 5.55
CA VAL A 54 -69.10 -24.24 5.70
C VAL A 54 -68.69 -23.60 7.03
N THR A 55 -68.77 -24.38 8.12
CA THR A 55 -68.52 -23.90 9.49
C THR A 55 -67.07 -23.50 9.77
N ASP A 56 -66.13 -23.87 8.89
CA ASP A 56 -64.69 -23.59 9.05
C ASP A 56 -64.25 -22.23 8.47
N SER A 57 -65.12 -21.48 7.80
CA SER A 57 -64.78 -20.17 7.23
C SER A 57 -64.61 -19.09 8.32
N LEU A 58 -63.59 -18.23 8.18
CA LEU A 58 -63.40 -17.06 9.03
C LEU A 58 -64.65 -16.16 9.08
N LEU A 59 -65.31 -15.97 7.93
CA LEU A 59 -66.53 -15.16 7.83
C LEU A 59 -67.68 -15.75 8.65
N TYR A 60 -67.76 -17.08 8.75
CA TYR A 60 -68.73 -17.75 9.61
C TYR A 60 -68.42 -17.50 11.10
N LYS A 61 -67.14 -17.49 11.49
CA LYS A 61 -66.69 -17.23 12.88
C LYS A 61 -66.92 -15.78 13.33
N ILE A 62 -66.82 -14.79 12.43
CA ILE A 62 -67.12 -13.37 12.72
C ILE A 62 -68.62 -13.18 13.00
N GLY A 63 -69.47 -13.88 12.25
CA GLY A 63 -70.92 -13.84 12.41
C GLY A 63 -71.60 -12.71 11.62
N ASN A 64 -72.84 -12.97 11.19
CA ASN A 64 -73.57 -12.09 10.28
C ASN A 64 -73.74 -10.65 10.80
N ARG A 65 -73.90 -10.46 12.11
CA ARG A 65 -74.14 -9.13 12.68
C ARG A 65 -72.97 -8.17 12.41
N ASP A 66 -71.75 -8.64 12.67
CA ASP A 66 -70.56 -7.80 12.57
C ASP A 66 -70.12 -7.62 11.11
N LEU A 67 -70.33 -8.64 10.26
CA LEU A 67 -70.14 -8.52 8.81
C LEU A 67 -71.10 -7.51 8.18
N VAL A 68 -72.39 -7.58 8.50
CA VAL A 68 -73.40 -6.65 7.96
C VAL A 68 -73.12 -5.21 8.42
N ARG A 69 -72.63 -5.03 9.65
CA ARG A 69 -72.25 -3.71 10.16
C ARG A 69 -71.06 -3.12 9.39
N GLY A 70 -69.98 -3.90 9.21
CA GLY A 70 -68.83 -3.47 8.41
C GLY A 70 -69.21 -3.16 6.96
N MET A 71 -70.07 -3.98 6.34
CA MET A 71 -70.59 -3.71 5.00
C MET A 71 -71.45 -2.44 4.92
N ALA A 72 -72.20 -2.11 5.97
CA ALA A 72 -73.02 -0.91 6.02
C ALA A 72 -72.16 0.36 6.17
N GLU A 73 -71.11 0.32 6.99
CA GLU A 73 -70.20 1.46 7.13
C GLU A 73 -69.33 1.65 5.86
N CYS A 74 -68.88 0.57 5.21
CA CYS A 74 -68.25 0.66 3.88
C CYS A 74 -69.19 1.23 2.80
N ARG A 75 -70.51 0.99 2.92
CA ARG A 75 -71.52 1.57 2.03
C ARG A 75 -71.62 3.09 2.21
N GLU A 76 -71.48 3.59 3.44
CA GLU A 76 -71.44 5.03 3.72
C GLU A 76 -70.23 5.68 3.04
N VAL A 77 -69.06 5.03 3.06
CA VAL A 77 -67.88 5.50 2.31
C VAL A 77 -68.16 5.56 0.82
N LEU A 78 -68.77 4.53 0.23
CA LEU A 78 -69.15 4.55 -1.19
C LEU A 78 -70.11 5.69 -1.53
N GLN A 79 -71.07 5.98 -0.65
CA GLN A 79 -71.98 7.13 -0.84
C GLN A 79 -71.26 8.47 -0.76
N LEU A 80 -70.25 8.60 0.11
CA LEU A 80 -69.43 9.81 0.18
C LEU A 80 -68.56 9.97 -1.07
N VAL A 81 -68.00 8.89 -1.61
CA VAL A 81 -67.22 8.93 -2.86
C VAL A 81 -68.08 9.35 -4.06
N ASP A 82 -69.36 8.97 -4.08
CA ASP A 82 -70.29 9.33 -5.16
C ASP A 82 -70.86 10.77 -5.05
N LYS A 83 -70.54 11.51 -3.98
CA LYS A 83 -70.96 12.92 -3.84
C LYS A 83 -70.07 13.85 -4.66
N GLU A 84 -70.68 14.89 -5.22
CA GLU A 84 -69.96 15.95 -5.93
C GLU A 84 -69.13 16.82 -4.95
N ASP A 85 -67.97 17.31 -5.42
CA ASP A 85 -66.98 18.16 -4.70
C ASP A 85 -67.49 19.50 -4.15
N SER A 86 -68.81 19.75 -4.17
CA SER A 86 -69.44 20.96 -3.62
C SER A 86 -69.60 20.93 -2.10
N TYR A 87 -69.35 19.80 -1.45
CA TYR A 87 -69.45 19.66 -0.01
C TYR A 87 -68.11 19.99 0.66
N ALA A 88 -68.06 21.13 1.36
CA ALA A 88 -66.83 21.74 1.88
C ALA A 88 -65.98 20.81 2.76
N ASP A 89 -66.62 19.84 3.42
CA ASP A 89 -65.97 18.90 4.34
C ASP A 89 -65.91 17.46 3.77
N LEU A 90 -66.14 17.25 2.47
CA LEU A 90 -66.28 15.90 1.88
C LEU A 90 -65.04 15.05 2.09
N TYR A 91 -63.88 15.64 1.79
CA TYR A 91 -62.60 14.95 1.93
C TYR A 91 -62.26 14.69 3.40
N LEU A 92 -62.61 15.62 4.30
CA LEU A 92 -62.42 15.42 5.75
C LEU A 92 -63.31 14.30 6.29
N ASP A 93 -64.55 14.24 5.83
CA ASP A 93 -65.49 13.16 6.18
C ASP A 93 -65.05 11.81 5.60
N LEU A 94 -64.52 11.77 4.37
CA LEU A 94 -63.94 10.57 3.77
C LEU A 94 -62.73 10.07 4.58
N ILE A 95 -61.82 10.96 4.98
CA ILE A 95 -60.66 10.61 5.82
C ILE A 95 -61.14 10.03 7.16
N LYS A 96 -62.12 10.69 7.78
CA LYS A 96 -62.67 10.25 9.07
C LYS A 96 -63.33 8.88 8.97
N ARG A 97 -64.28 8.70 8.04
CA ARG A 97 -65.03 7.44 7.88
C ARG A 97 -64.15 6.27 7.47
N THR A 98 -63.20 6.47 6.57
CA THR A 98 -62.25 5.40 6.20
C THR A 98 -61.34 5.02 7.35
N THR A 99 -60.91 5.98 8.18
CA THR A 99 -60.10 5.71 9.39
C THR A 99 -60.90 4.95 10.44
N ASP A 100 -62.14 5.38 10.74
CA ASP A 100 -63.03 4.72 11.70
C ASP A 100 -63.25 3.23 11.34
N ILE A 101 -63.44 2.91 10.05
CA ILE A 101 -63.62 1.53 9.58
C ILE A 101 -62.31 0.74 9.65
N LEU A 102 -61.19 1.35 9.25
CA LEU A 102 -59.87 0.71 9.32
C LEU A 102 -59.50 0.31 10.75
N ASP A 103 -59.83 1.15 11.72
CA ASP A 103 -59.54 0.91 13.14
C ASP A 103 -60.60 0.03 13.82
N GLY A 104 -61.84 0.04 13.32
CA GLY A 104 -62.99 -0.61 13.97
C GLY A 104 -63.15 -2.11 13.70
N TYR A 105 -62.64 -2.64 12.58
CA TYR A 105 -62.84 -4.03 12.18
C TYR A 105 -61.52 -4.77 11.95
N PHE A 106 -61.05 -5.52 12.94
CA PHE A 106 -59.78 -6.28 12.88
C PHE A 106 -59.70 -7.35 11.77
N TRP A 107 -60.81 -7.70 11.12
CA TRP A 107 -60.88 -8.79 10.14
C TRP A 107 -60.80 -8.33 8.68
N ILE A 108 -60.89 -7.03 8.42
CA ILE A 108 -60.95 -6.48 7.05
C ILE A 108 -59.61 -6.54 6.31
N ASP A 109 -58.50 -6.81 7.01
CA ASP A 109 -57.17 -6.99 6.45
C ASP A 109 -56.87 -8.46 6.06
N HIS A 110 -57.72 -9.40 6.47
CA HIS A 110 -57.55 -10.82 6.20
C HIS A 110 -57.85 -11.18 4.73
N VAL A 111 -57.13 -12.16 4.20
CA VAL A 111 -57.28 -12.64 2.81
C VAL A 111 -58.69 -13.20 2.58
N ASP A 112 -59.27 -13.89 3.57
CA ASP A 112 -60.62 -14.48 3.49
C ASP A 112 -61.73 -13.41 3.40
N ALA A 113 -61.45 -12.19 3.85
CA ALA A 113 -62.34 -11.03 3.74
C ALA A 113 -62.03 -10.16 2.52
N MET A 114 -61.23 -10.66 1.56
CA MET A 114 -60.81 -9.96 0.34
C MET A 114 -60.00 -8.68 0.59
N GLN A 115 -59.32 -8.55 1.74
CA GLN A 115 -58.43 -7.43 2.07
C GLN A 115 -59.08 -6.04 1.88
N LEU A 116 -60.30 -5.85 2.38
CA LEU A 116 -61.04 -4.58 2.34
C LEU A 116 -60.27 -3.39 2.93
N ALA A 117 -59.28 -3.61 3.80
CA ALA A 117 -58.37 -2.57 4.29
C ALA A 117 -57.66 -1.81 3.16
N LEU A 118 -57.23 -2.51 2.09
CA LEU A 118 -56.42 -1.95 1.02
C LEU A 118 -57.15 -0.84 0.22
N PRO A 119 -58.38 -1.04 -0.31
CA PRO A 119 -59.10 0.03 -0.98
C PRO A 119 -59.47 1.19 -0.03
N LEU A 120 -59.80 0.92 1.23
CA LEU A 120 -60.10 1.97 2.22
C LEU A 120 -58.90 2.88 2.49
N GLN A 121 -57.70 2.32 2.62
CA GLN A 121 -56.45 3.10 2.77
C GLN A 121 -56.18 3.98 1.55
N ARG A 122 -56.42 3.47 0.34
CA ARG A 122 -56.25 4.26 -0.90
C ARG A 122 -57.21 5.44 -0.96
N ILE A 123 -58.47 5.25 -0.57
CA ILE A 123 -59.47 6.34 -0.51
C ILE A 123 -59.03 7.40 0.50
N ARG A 124 -58.55 7.00 1.68
CA ARG A 124 -58.05 7.93 2.70
C ARG A 124 -56.90 8.79 2.17
N THR A 125 -55.87 8.17 1.59
CA THR A 125 -54.70 8.89 1.06
C THR A 125 -55.06 9.84 -0.09
N ALA A 126 -56.00 9.44 -0.97
CA ALA A 126 -56.48 10.31 -2.02
C ALA A 126 -57.20 11.55 -1.46
N ALA A 127 -58.01 11.37 -0.42
CA ALA A 127 -58.70 12.46 0.26
C ALA A 127 -57.75 13.40 1.01
N GLU A 128 -56.71 12.88 1.69
CA GLU A 128 -55.65 13.69 2.32
C GLU A 128 -54.92 14.57 1.31
N THR A 129 -54.62 14.02 0.13
CA THR A 129 -53.96 14.74 -0.96
C THR A 129 -54.84 15.88 -1.49
N ALA A 130 -56.13 15.62 -1.69
CA ALA A 130 -57.09 16.63 -2.15
C ALA A 130 -57.23 17.81 -1.17
N VAL A 131 -57.24 17.55 0.14
CA VAL A 131 -57.26 18.62 1.17
C VAL A 131 -56.04 19.52 1.05
N SER A 132 -54.85 18.94 0.89
CA SER A 132 -53.60 19.71 0.78
C SER A 132 -53.57 20.62 -0.46
N GLU A 133 -54.10 20.16 -1.60
CA GLU A 133 -54.19 20.97 -2.81
C GLU A 133 -55.24 22.09 -2.68
N TYR A 134 -56.35 21.83 -2.00
CA TYR A 134 -57.36 22.87 -1.72
C TYR A 134 -56.78 24.01 -0.87
N GLU A 135 -56.06 23.70 0.21
CA GLU A 135 -55.41 24.70 1.07
C GLU A 135 -54.42 25.58 0.29
N LYS A 136 -53.67 24.97 -0.64
CA LYS A 136 -52.73 25.67 -1.51
C LYS A 136 -53.42 26.66 -2.45
N VAL A 137 -54.55 26.28 -3.06
CA VAL A 137 -55.34 27.16 -3.92
C VAL A 137 -55.92 28.34 -3.13
N VAL A 138 -56.38 28.13 -1.89
CA VAL A 138 -56.89 29.20 -1.03
C VAL A 138 -55.80 30.22 -0.68
N ARG A 139 -54.59 29.76 -0.34
CA ARG A 139 -53.45 30.66 -0.06
C ARG A 139 -53.08 31.50 -1.29
N LEU A 140 -52.97 30.88 -2.47
CA LEU A 140 -52.63 31.59 -3.71
C LEU A 140 -53.66 32.67 -4.05
N LYS A 141 -54.95 32.43 -3.80
CA LYS A 141 -56.00 33.46 -3.98
C LYS A 141 -55.82 34.67 -3.05
N GLN A 142 -55.42 34.45 -1.79
CA GLN A 142 -55.17 35.55 -0.84
C GLN A 142 -53.94 36.38 -1.21
N GLU A 143 -52.84 35.73 -1.59
CA GLU A 143 -51.61 36.40 -2.02
C GLU A 143 -51.83 37.24 -3.28
N SER A 144 -52.56 36.70 -4.26
CA SER A 144 -52.97 37.40 -5.48
C SER A 144 -53.82 38.64 -5.18
N ALA A 145 -54.80 38.54 -4.28
CA ALA A 145 -55.63 39.68 -3.89
C ALA A 145 -54.84 40.80 -3.19
N SER A 146 -53.88 40.45 -2.31
CA SER A 146 -53.03 41.44 -1.64
C SER A 146 -52.14 42.19 -2.63
N ALA A 147 -51.51 41.47 -3.56
CA ALA A 147 -50.62 42.07 -4.55
C ALA A 147 -51.34 43.04 -5.49
N LEU A 148 -52.62 42.77 -5.83
CA LEU A 148 -53.44 43.70 -6.59
C LEU A 148 -53.69 45.01 -5.83
N SER A 149 -54.06 44.90 -4.54
CA SER A 149 -54.34 46.04 -3.68
C SER A 149 -53.14 46.98 -3.53
N ASP A 150 -51.94 46.42 -3.41
CA ASP A 150 -50.71 47.22 -3.23
C ASP A 150 -50.42 48.09 -4.47
N VAL A 151 -50.55 47.51 -5.68
CA VAL A 151 -50.32 48.23 -6.95
C VAL A 151 -51.42 49.25 -7.23
N GLU A 152 -52.67 48.96 -6.88
CA GLU A 152 -53.76 49.94 -6.96
C GLU A 152 -53.48 51.16 -6.09
N GLN A 153 -53.03 50.95 -4.84
CA GLN A 153 -52.76 52.02 -3.90
C GLN A 153 -51.56 52.89 -4.32
N SER A 154 -50.45 52.29 -4.76
CA SER A 154 -49.27 53.05 -5.23
C SER A 154 -49.58 53.86 -6.49
N THR A 155 -50.35 53.28 -7.42
CA THR A 155 -50.79 53.97 -8.64
C THR A 155 -51.67 55.17 -8.31
N GLU A 156 -52.62 55.02 -7.39
CA GLU A 156 -53.52 56.12 -7.01
C GLU A 156 -52.77 57.28 -6.33
N GLN A 157 -51.76 56.97 -5.51
CA GLN A 157 -50.89 57.99 -4.90
C GLN A 157 -50.11 58.78 -5.96
N LEU A 158 -49.54 58.08 -6.96
CA LEU A 158 -48.77 58.70 -8.03
C LEU A 158 -49.63 59.60 -8.93
N LEU A 159 -50.86 59.16 -9.25
CA LEU A 159 -51.83 59.96 -10.00
C LEU A 159 -52.17 61.27 -9.27
N LYS A 160 -52.48 61.18 -7.97
CA LYS A 160 -52.80 62.36 -7.13
C LYS A 160 -51.61 63.32 -6.99
N ALA A 161 -50.38 62.79 -6.92
CA ALA A 161 -49.17 63.61 -6.88
C ALA A 161 -48.99 64.40 -8.19
N GLY A 162 -49.16 63.74 -9.34
CA GLY A 162 -49.04 64.35 -10.66
C GLY A 162 -50.07 65.44 -10.95
N GLU A 163 -51.31 65.28 -10.47
CA GLU A 163 -52.36 66.31 -10.60
C GLU A 163 -52.03 67.61 -9.85
N ARG A 164 -51.24 67.54 -8.77
CA ARG A 164 -50.89 68.69 -7.91
C ARG A 164 -49.56 69.34 -8.27
N MET A 165 -48.75 68.71 -9.11
CA MET A 165 -47.42 69.16 -9.47
C MET A 165 -47.48 70.33 -10.47
N ARG A 166 -46.67 71.38 -10.23
CA ARG A 166 -46.42 72.44 -11.23
C ARG A 166 -45.18 72.04 -12.02
N PHE A 167 -45.37 71.68 -13.28
CA PHE A 167 -44.27 71.34 -14.18
C PHE A 167 -43.56 72.61 -14.66
N ALA A 168 -42.34 72.86 -14.18
CA ALA A 168 -41.56 74.06 -14.47
C ALA A 168 -40.31 73.77 -15.34
N SER A 169 -39.93 72.50 -15.44
CA SER A 169 -38.80 72.03 -16.22
C SER A 169 -39.17 70.77 -17.01
N ILE A 170 -38.34 70.43 -17.99
CA ILE A 170 -38.45 69.18 -18.76
C ILE A 170 -38.35 67.95 -17.84
N ASP A 171 -37.46 67.99 -16.85
CA ASP A 171 -37.20 66.90 -15.92
C ASP A 171 -38.45 66.53 -15.09
N ASP A 172 -39.29 67.52 -14.77
CA ASP A 172 -40.55 67.29 -14.05
C ASP A 172 -41.55 66.46 -14.87
N TYR A 173 -41.64 66.73 -16.19
CA TYR A 173 -42.53 65.99 -17.09
C TYR A 173 -42.03 64.56 -17.28
N VAL A 174 -40.73 64.43 -17.47
CA VAL A 174 -40.02 63.17 -17.65
C VAL A 174 -40.19 62.25 -16.44
N ALA A 175 -39.95 62.75 -15.21
CA ALA A 175 -40.05 61.96 -14.00
C ALA A 175 -41.48 61.45 -13.74
N GLN A 176 -42.50 62.27 -14.03
CA GLN A 176 -43.90 61.87 -13.86
C GLN A 176 -44.33 60.82 -14.90
N LEU A 177 -43.88 60.94 -16.16
CA LEU A 177 -44.18 59.96 -17.21
C LEU A 177 -43.50 58.61 -16.94
N ASP A 178 -42.24 58.62 -16.47
CA ASP A 178 -41.51 57.40 -16.12
C ASP A 178 -42.14 56.66 -14.91
N GLY A 179 -42.56 57.40 -13.88
CA GLY A 179 -43.29 56.83 -12.76
C GLY A 179 -44.59 56.13 -13.20
N LEU A 180 -45.38 56.77 -14.07
CA LEU A 180 -46.63 56.20 -14.58
C LEU A 180 -46.36 54.95 -15.45
N ARG A 181 -45.29 54.97 -16.27
CA ARG A 181 -44.84 53.81 -17.06
C ARG A 181 -44.45 52.64 -16.16
N THR A 182 -43.74 52.90 -15.06
CA THR A 182 -43.33 51.86 -14.11
C THR A 182 -44.53 51.22 -13.43
N GLN A 183 -45.51 52.01 -12.97
CA GLN A 183 -46.75 51.47 -12.40
C GLN A 183 -47.56 50.67 -13.42
N ARG A 184 -47.57 51.07 -14.70
CA ARG A 184 -48.18 50.28 -15.79
C ARG A 184 -47.47 48.93 -15.96
N GLY A 185 -46.15 48.89 -15.87
CA GLY A 185 -45.37 47.65 -15.89
C GLY A 185 -45.71 46.72 -14.73
N HIS A 186 -45.82 47.25 -13.52
CA HIS A 186 -46.26 46.48 -12.35
C HIS A 186 -47.68 45.93 -12.53
N ALA A 187 -48.61 46.72 -13.07
CA ALA A 187 -49.97 46.26 -13.36
C ALA A 187 -50.01 45.17 -14.46
N LEU A 188 -49.11 45.20 -15.46
CA LEU A 188 -48.99 44.14 -16.46
C LEU A 188 -48.44 42.84 -15.87
N GLY A 189 -47.40 42.93 -15.02
CA GLY A 189 -46.81 41.76 -14.36
C GLY A 189 -47.79 41.02 -13.44
N LEU A 190 -48.83 41.70 -12.96
CA LEU A 190 -49.93 41.08 -12.23
C LEU A 190 -50.81 40.15 -13.10
N GLN A 191 -50.86 40.34 -14.43
CA GLN A 191 -51.69 39.49 -15.31
C GLN A 191 -51.16 38.05 -15.44
N GLU A 192 -49.87 37.83 -15.21
CA GLU A 192 -49.24 36.51 -15.32
C GLU A 192 -49.44 35.65 -14.05
N ARG A 193 -50.02 36.21 -12.98
CA ARG A 193 -50.24 35.49 -11.71
C ARG A 193 -51.56 34.72 -11.71
N PRO A 194 -51.59 33.48 -11.17
CA PRO A 194 -52.82 32.70 -11.08
C PRO A 194 -53.86 33.34 -10.13
N TYR A 195 -55.15 33.20 -10.47
CA TYR A 195 -56.29 33.64 -9.66
C TYR A 195 -56.45 35.16 -9.46
N MET A 196 -55.88 35.99 -10.35
CA MET A 196 -56.02 37.45 -10.34
C MET A 196 -57.34 37.94 -10.99
N ASP A 197 -57.86 39.08 -10.53
CA ASP A 197 -59.00 39.75 -11.17
C ASP A 197 -58.54 40.56 -12.39
N ALA A 198 -58.65 39.93 -13.57
CA ALA A 198 -58.27 40.55 -14.84
C ALA A 198 -59.04 41.86 -15.13
N ALA A 199 -60.29 41.97 -14.71
CA ALA A 199 -61.13 43.15 -14.97
C ALA A 199 -60.75 44.33 -14.06
N ALA A 200 -60.24 44.08 -12.86
CA ALA A 200 -59.67 45.12 -12.00
C ALA A 200 -58.34 45.64 -12.56
N ILE A 201 -57.46 44.73 -13.01
CA ILE A 201 -56.17 45.11 -13.64
C ILE A 201 -56.40 45.93 -14.91
N GLU A 202 -57.34 45.53 -15.76
CA GLU A 202 -57.66 46.26 -17.00
C GLU A 202 -58.13 47.69 -16.72
N ARG A 203 -59.01 47.88 -15.70
CA ARG A 203 -59.43 49.22 -15.26
C ARG A 203 -58.28 50.06 -14.72
N LEU A 204 -57.38 49.45 -13.94
CA LEU A 204 -56.20 50.15 -13.42
C LEU A 204 -55.28 50.59 -14.56
N GLN A 205 -55.03 49.72 -15.54
CA GLN A 205 -54.22 50.04 -16.72
C GLN A 205 -54.83 51.18 -17.52
N GLN A 206 -56.15 51.17 -17.74
CA GLN A 206 -56.82 52.23 -18.49
C GLN A 206 -56.66 53.61 -17.82
N ARG A 207 -56.79 53.68 -16.49
CA ARG A 207 -56.55 54.92 -15.73
C ARG A 207 -55.12 55.43 -15.86
N ILE A 208 -54.12 54.54 -15.87
CA ILE A 208 -52.72 54.93 -16.06
C ILE A 208 -52.50 55.47 -17.48
N VAL A 209 -53.08 54.84 -18.50
CA VAL A 209 -52.98 55.28 -19.89
C VAL A 209 -53.57 56.68 -20.07
N GLU A 210 -54.77 56.95 -19.53
CA GLU A 210 -55.41 58.26 -19.58
C GLU A 210 -54.54 59.36 -18.93
N ALA A 211 -53.87 59.04 -17.82
CA ALA A 211 -52.97 59.97 -17.15
C ALA A 211 -51.68 60.24 -17.93
N VAL A 212 -51.10 59.20 -18.57
CA VAL A 212 -49.94 59.34 -19.45
C VAL A 212 -50.26 60.25 -20.64
N ASP A 213 -51.41 60.06 -21.29
CA ASP A 213 -51.85 60.90 -22.40
C ASP A 213 -52.02 62.37 -21.96
N GLY A 214 -52.60 62.60 -20.78
CA GLY A 214 -52.80 63.94 -20.23
C GLY A 214 -51.51 64.68 -19.86
N VAL A 215 -50.52 63.99 -19.27
CA VAL A 215 -49.19 64.57 -18.99
C VAL A 215 -48.41 64.78 -20.29
N GLY A 216 -48.54 63.86 -21.23
CA GLY A 216 -47.90 63.89 -22.53
C GLY A 216 -48.26 65.11 -23.38
N LEU A 217 -49.54 65.44 -23.48
CA LEU A 217 -50.01 66.63 -24.19
C LEU A 217 -49.40 67.94 -23.63
N ARG A 218 -49.26 68.04 -22.30
CA ARG A 218 -48.63 69.21 -21.65
C ARG A 218 -47.12 69.27 -21.90
N CYS A 219 -46.45 68.12 -21.93
CA CYS A 219 -45.03 68.03 -22.23
C CYS A 219 -44.73 68.50 -23.67
N VAL A 220 -45.55 68.09 -24.66
CA VAL A 220 -45.41 68.54 -26.06
C VAL A 220 -45.58 70.05 -26.18
N ALA A 221 -46.54 70.64 -25.47
CA ALA A 221 -46.74 72.10 -25.47
C ALA A 221 -45.52 72.85 -24.90
N PHE A 222 -44.88 72.32 -23.86
CA PHE A 222 -43.67 72.90 -23.28
C PHE A 222 -42.45 72.82 -24.22
N LEU A 223 -42.26 71.68 -24.90
CA LEU A 223 -41.11 71.46 -25.80
C LEU A 223 -41.14 72.32 -27.07
N LEU A 224 -42.29 72.90 -27.42
CA LEU A 224 -42.42 73.83 -28.55
C LEU A 224 -42.03 75.27 -28.20
N GLU A 225 -41.74 75.56 -26.92
CA GLU A 225 -41.26 76.89 -26.52
C GLU A 225 -39.77 77.07 -26.90
N PRO A 226 -39.36 78.24 -27.45
CA PRO A 226 -37.98 78.47 -27.90
C PRO A 226 -36.89 78.33 -26.83
N GLN A 227 -37.27 78.40 -25.54
CA GLN A 227 -36.34 78.36 -24.41
C GLN A 227 -36.19 76.96 -23.79
N ALA A 228 -36.95 75.96 -24.27
CA ALA A 228 -37.01 74.64 -23.67
C ALA A 228 -35.66 73.91 -23.62
N PHE A 229 -34.82 74.07 -24.65
CA PHE A 229 -33.52 73.38 -24.79
C PHE A 229 -32.30 74.23 -24.38
N GLN A 230 -32.50 75.51 -24.03
CA GLN A 230 -31.42 76.43 -23.64
C GLN A 230 -30.56 75.92 -22.46
N PRO A 231 -31.12 75.29 -21.41
CA PRO A 231 -30.34 74.77 -20.29
C PRO A 231 -29.30 73.70 -20.69
N PHE A 232 -29.58 72.92 -21.74
CA PHE A 232 -28.64 71.91 -22.25
C PHE A 232 -27.45 72.55 -22.98
N HIS A 233 -27.70 73.57 -23.80
CA HIS A 233 -26.63 74.30 -24.49
C HIS A 233 -25.71 75.06 -23.54
N ASP A 234 -26.23 75.60 -22.44
CA ASP A 234 -25.43 76.33 -21.45
C ASP A 234 -24.53 75.39 -20.62
N ARG A 235 -25.05 74.21 -20.23
CA ARG A 235 -24.24 73.17 -19.56
C ARG A 235 -23.14 72.62 -20.47
N LEU A 236 -23.40 72.42 -21.76
CA LEU A 236 -22.40 71.95 -22.71
C LEU A 236 -21.26 72.93 -22.93
N ARG A 237 -21.54 74.23 -23.01
CA ARG A 237 -20.49 75.27 -23.12
C ARG A 237 -19.60 75.33 -21.87
N ALA A 238 -20.17 75.10 -20.68
CA ALA A 238 -19.39 75.05 -19.45
C ALA A 238 -18.42 73.86 -19.44
N ILE A 239 -18.87 72.68 -19.89
CA ILE A 239 -18.03 71.49 -20.00
C ILE A 239 -16.94 71.67 -21.06
N GLU A 240 -17.25 72.22 -22.24
CA GLU A 240 -16.27 72.48 -23.31
C GLU A 240 -15.12 73.38 -22.85
N GLY A 241 -15.39 74.38 -22.02
CA GLY A 241 -14.37 75.27 -21.46
C GLY A 241 -13.40 74.59 -20.49
N GLN A 242 -13.80 73.49 -19.85
CA GLN A 242 -13.00 72.79 -18.83
C GLN A 242 -12.05 71.75 -19.43
N ILE A 243 -12.25 71.33 -20.69
CA ILE A 243 -11.46 70.26 -21.33
C ILE A 243 -9.99 70.65 -21.55
N ALA A 244 -9.71 71.94 -21.82
CA ALA A 244 -8.36 72.42 -22.11
C ALA A 244 -7.40 72.37 -20.89
N ASP A 245 -7.95 72.43 -19.67
CA ASP A 245 -7.19 72.53 -18.42
C ASP A 245 -6.99 71.17 -17.72
N VAL A 246 -7.34 70.06 -18.38
CA VAL A 246 -7.20 68.71 -17.82
C VAL A 246 -5.74 68.22 -17.89
N VAL A 247 -5.12 68.06 -16.71
CA VAL A 247 -3.72 67.59 -16.55
C VAL A 247 -3.62 66.19 -15.93
N ALA A 248 -4.69 65.67 -15.31
CA ALA A 248 -4.75 64.35 -14.70
C ALA A 248 -5.96 63.55 -15.19
N ALA A 249 -5.81 62.23 -15.37
CA ALA A 249 -6.88 61.36 -15.87
C ALA A 249 -8.14 61.36 -14.97
N ALA A 250 -7.98 61.56 -13.66
CA ALA A 250 -9.10 61.66 -12.72
C ALA A 250 -10.01 62.87 -12.99
N ALA A 251 -9.42 64.05 -13.28
CA ALA A 251 -10.19 65.25 -13.62
C ALA A 251 -10.92 65.12 -14.95
N GLY A 252 -10.39 64.31 -15.88
CA GLY A 252 -11.07 64.00 -17.13
C GLY A 252 -12.27 63.06 -16.97
N ARG A 253 -12.24 62.13 -16.01
CA ARG A 253 -13.37 61.24 -15.71
C ARG A 253 -14.57 61.98 -15.10
N GLU A 254 -14.32 62.98 -14.24
CA GLU A 254 -15.41 63.83 -13.70
C GLU A 254 -16.16 64.57 -14.80
N LEU A 255 -15.47 65.02 -15.85
CA LEU A 255 -16.09 65.66 -17.02
C LEU A 255 -16.82 64.63 -17.92
N GLU A 256 -16.33 63.38 -18.00
CA GLU A 256 -17.01 62.31 -18.74
C GLU A 256 -18.33 61.92 -18.05
N GLU A 257 -18.36 61.85 -16.71
CA GLU A 257 -19.59 61.59 -15.95
C GLU A 257 -20.63 62.70 -16.16
N GLN A 258 -20.21 63.97 -16.15
CA GLN A 258 -21.11 65.09 -16.42
C GLN A 258 -21.69 65.04 -17.84
N LEU A 259 -20.88 64.70 -18.85
CA LEU A 259 -21.36 64.49 -20.22
C LEU A 259 -22.28 63.27 -20.36
N MET A 260 -22.02 62.19 -19.61
CA MET A 260 -22.84 60.99 -19.63
C MET A 260 -24.21 61.23 -18.98
N GLN A 261 -24.25 61.96 -17.86
CA GLN A 261 -25.50 62.39 -17.23
C GLN A 261 -26.32 63.28 -18.18
N LEU A 262 -25.67 64.23 -18.85
CA LEU A 262 -26.34 65.11 -19.80
C LEU A 262 -26.85 64.35 -21.05
N ASN A 263 -26.08 63.39 -21.57
CA ASN A 263 -26.50 62.52 -22.66
C ASN A 263 -27.67 61.61 -22.26
N GLY A 264 -27.67 61.05 -21.04
CA GLY A 264 -28.76 60.22 -20.53
C GLY A 264 -30.07 61.01 -20.35
N GLN A 265 -29.99 62.26 -19.89
CA GLN A 265 -31.14 63.16 -19.82
C GLN A 265 -31.73 63.43 -21.22
N LEU A 266 -30.88 63.60 -22.24
CA LEU A 266 -31.30 63.79 -23.63
C LEU A 266 -31.89 62.54 -24.29
N GLU A 267 -31.33 61.35 -24.04
CA GLU A 267 -31.86 60.08 -24.54
C GLU A 267 -33.26 59.80 -23.98
N LEU A 268 -33.44 60.02 -22.67
CA LEU A 268 -34.71 59.79 -22.02
C LEU A 268 -35.79 60.79 -22.47
N LEU A 269 -35.39 62.02 -22.80
CA LEU A 269 -36.24 63.00 -23.47
C LEU A 269 -36.66 62.52 -24.87
N VAL A 270 -35.73 62.01 -25.70
CA VAL A 270 -36.05 61.48 -27.04
C VAL A 270 -36.99 60.28 -26.97
N GLU A 271 -36.75 59.34 -26.05
CA GLU A 271 -37.60 58.17 -25.87
C GLU A 271 -39.03 58.60 -25.46
N THR A 272 -39.11 59.57 -24.55
CA THR A 272 -40.39 60.15 -24.12
C THR A 272 -41.11 60.82 -25.29
N ILE A 273 -40.44 61.64 -26.10
CA ILE A 273 -41.02 62.31 -27.28
C ILE A 273 -41.48 61.30 -28.34
N SER A 274 -40.74 60.22 -28.55
CA SER A 274 -41.07 59.18 -29.55
C SER A 274 -42.34 58.40 -29.18
N GLN A 275 -42.58 58.21 -27.88
CA GLN A 275 -43.75 57.49 -27.35
C GLN A 275 -45.01 58.35 -27.27
N LEU A 276 -44.87 59.68 -27.25
CA LEU A 276 -45.99 60.61 -27.23
C LEU A 276 -46.68 60.68 -28.61
N ARG A 277 -48.01 60.63 -28.59
CA ARG A 277 -48.84 60.86 -29.78
C ARG A 277 -48.87 62.36 -30.08
N ILE A 278 -48.02 62.76 -31.03
CA ILE A 278 -48.00 64.12 -31.59
C ILE A 278 -48.74 64.06 -32.92
N ASP A 279 -49.95 64.62 -32.98
CA ASP A 279 -50.80 64.56 -34.17
C ASP A 279 -50.30 65.50 -35.29
N ASP A 280 -49.54 66.55 -34.95
CA ASP A 280 -48.96 67.52 -35.90
C ASP A 280 -47.51 67.15 -36.27
N VAL A 281 -47.30 66.77 -37.53
CA VAL A 281 -45.99 66.39 -38.11
C VAL A 281 -44.98 67.54 -38.04
N THR A 282 -45.44 68.79 -38.09
CA THR A 282 -44.60 69.99 -38.05
C THR A 282 -44.00 70.18 -36.65
N GLN A 283 -44.83 70.03 -35.62
CA GLN A 283 -44.41 70.12 -34.21
C GLN A 283 -43.40 69.01 -33.86
N ARG A 284 -43.65 67.79 -34.35
CA ARG A 284 -42.73 66.66 -34.17
C ARG A 284 -41.36 66.94 -34.80
N THR A 285 -41.32 67.49 -36.01
CA THR A 285 -40.06 67.82 -36.71
C THR A 285 -39.27 68.89 -35.94
N THR A 286 -39.92 69.96 -35.46
CA THR A 286 -39.25 71.04 -34.70
C THR A 286 -38.58 70.54 -33.41
N ILE A 287 -39.26 69.66 -32.66
CA ILE A 287 -38.71 69.08 -31.43
C ILE A 287 -37.54 68.13 -31.74
N VAL A 288 -37.64 67.33 -32.81
CA VAL A 288 -36.58 66.40 -33.21
C VAL A 288 -35.33 67.14 -33.68
N ASP A 289 -35.47 68.20 -34.47
CA ASP A 289 -34.33 69.01 -34.95
C ASP A 289 -33.61 69.71 -33.79
N ALA A 290 -34.36 70.34 -32.87
CA ALA A 290 -33.79 70.98 -31.68
C ALA A 290 -33.04 69.98 -30.78
N THR A 291 -33.53 68.74 -30.69
CA THR A 291 -32.87 67.69 -29.92
C THR A 291 -31.61 67.17 -30.65
N GLY A 292 -31.67 67.04 -31.98
CA GLY A 292 -30.54 66.64 -32.82
C GLY A 292 -29.35 67.61 -32.72
N ASP A 293 -29.61 68.91 -32.64
CA ASP A 293 -28.58 69.94 -32.49
C ASP A 293 -27.82 69.81 -31.15
N VAL A 294 -28.52 69.50 -30.06
CA VAL A 294 -27.89 69.27 -28.75
C VAL A 294 -27.06 67.99 -28.77
N PHE A 295 -27.56 66.89 -29.35
CA PHE A 295 -26.81 65.63 -29.49
C PHE A 295 -25.51 65.81 -30.31
N ALA A 296 -25.57 66.59 -31.38
CA ALA A 296 -24.38 66.89 -32.19
C ALA A 296 -23.31 67.67 -31.40
N GLN A 297 -23.72 68.48 -30.42
CA GLN A 297 -22.80 69.20 -29.55
C GLN A 297 -22.20 68.27 -28.47
N VAL A 298 -23.02 67.48 -27.77
CA VAL A 298 -22.56 66.45 -26.80
C VAL A 298 -21.49 65.54 -27.38
N ASN A 299 -21.74 65.03 -28.59
CA ASN A 299 -20.83 64.08 -29.25
C ASN A 299 -19.47 64.71 -29.62
N ARG A 300 -19.45 65.99 -30.02
CA ARG A 300 -18.20 66.72 -30.30
C ARG A 300 -17.39 66.98 -29.03
N THR A 301 -18.05 67.39 -27.94
CA THR A 301 -17.41 67.62 -26.64
C THR A 301 -16.82 66.31 -26.08
N ARG A 302 -17.56 65.20 -26.16
CA ARG A 302 -17.14 63.86 -25.71
C ARG A 302 -15.93 63.33 -26.48
N ALA A 303 -15.89 63.50 -27.80
CA ALA A 303 -14.75 63.06 -28.61
C ALA A 303 -13.45 63.81 -28.24
N THR A 304 -13.56 65.10 -27.95
CA THR A 304 -12.42 65.95 -27.57
C THR A 304 -11.87 65.56 -26.19
N LEU A 305 -12.74 65.31 -25.21
CA LEU A 305 -12.37 64.85 -23.87
C LEU A 305 -11.70 63.46 -23.89
N LYS A 306 -12.28 62.51 -24.65
CA LYS A 306 -11.79 61.13 -24.76
C LYS A 306 -10.38 61.04 -25.35
N ALA A 307 -10.05 61.90 -26.32
CA ALA A 307 -8.71 61.97 -26.89
C ALA A 307 -7.67 62.45 -25.86
N ARG A 308 -8.04 63.43 -25.03
CA ARG A 308 -7.14 63.99 -24.00
C ARG A 308 -6.90 63.04 -22.83
N VAL A 309 -7.92 62.31 -22.39
CA VAL A 309 -7.83 61.33 -21.29
C VAL A 309 -6.97 60.11 -21.68
N ARG A 310 -7.05 59.65 -22.94
CA ARG A 310 -6.30 58.49 -23.43
C ARG A 310 -4.78 58.73 -23.52
N GLU A 311 -4.37 59.97 -23.79
CA GLU A 311 -2.96 60.38 -23.84
C GLU A 311 -2.30 60.33 -22.44
N LEU A 312 -3.05 60.67 -21.39
CA LEU A 312 -2.56 60.72 -20.00
C LEU A 312 -2.51 59.32 -19.33
N LEU A 313 -3.45 58.42 -19.65
CA LEU A 313 -3.57 57.09 -19.02
C LEU A 313 -2.47 56.09 -19.41
N SER A 314 -1.88 56.22 -20.60
CA SER A 314 -0.93 55.21 -21.10
C SER A 314 0.40 55.16 -20.33
N GLY A 315 0.84 56.26 -19.71
CA GLY A 315 2.11 56.30 -18.96
C GLY A 315 2.00 55.89 -17.49
N GLU A 316 0.85 56.11 -16.85
CA GLU A 316 0.62 55.80 -15.43
C GLU A 316 0.35 54.30 -15.20
N MET A 317 -0.31 53.63 -16.16
CA MET A 317 -0.72 52.24 -16.03
C MET A 317 0.42 51.22 -16.16
N GLU A 318 1.48 51.53 -16.90
CA GLU A 318 2.66 50.66 -17.02
C GLU A 318 3.42 50.52 -15.68
N ALA A 319 3.55 51.61 -14.93
CA ALA A 319 4.22 51.63 -13.64
C ALA A 319 3.41 50.89 -12.55
N ASP A 320 2.09 51.05 -12.54
CA ASP A 320 1.19 50.35 -11.63
C ASP A 320 1.18 48.82 -11.91
N PHE A 321 1.13 48.42 -13.17
CA PHE A 321 1.19 47.01 -13.59
C PHE A 321 2.44 46.28 -13.08
N ALA A 322 3.61 46.93 -13.18
CA ALA A 322 4.87 46.36 -12.71
C ALA A 322 4.89 46.15 -11.18
N SER A 323 4.26 47.05 -10.42
CA SER A 323 4.15 46.95 -8.96
C SER A 323 3.22 45.80 -8.55
N GLN A 324 2.02 45.72 -9.15
CA GLN A 324 1.02 44.69 -8.82
C GLN A 324 1.50 43.28 -9.17
N THR A 325 2.14 43.11 -10.33
CA THR A 325 2.69 41.80 -10.75
C THR A 325 3.76 41.30 -9.77
N LYS A 326 4.59 42.20 -9.23
CA LYS A 326 5.64 41.86 -8.25
C LYS A 326 5.06 41.42 -6.90
N LEU A 327 3.98 42.05 -6.45
CA LEU A 327 3.27 41.65 -5.21
C LEU A 327 2.59 40.30 -5.37
N LEU A 328 1.98 40.03 -6.53
CA LEU A 328 1.38 38.74 -6.85
C LEU A 328 2.42 37.61 -6.77
N ASP A 329 3.62 37.81 -7.32
CA ASP A 329 4.70 36.82 -7.28
C ASP A 329 5.17 36.47 -5.87
N GLN A 330 5.27 37.48 -5.00
CA GLN A 330 5.61 37.27 -3.60
C GLN A 330 4.50 36.52 -2.85
N SER A 331 3.24 36.87 -3.11
CA SER A 331 2.07 36.21 -2.54
C SER A 331 1.99 34.73 -2.95
N VAL A 332 2.11 34.44 -4.25
CA VAL A 332 2.09 33.07 -4.79
C VAL A 332 3.19 32.21 -4.16
N SER A 333 4.41 32.75 -4.07
CA SER A 333 5.54 32.02 -3.47
C SER A 333 5.27 31.69 -1.99
N GLY A 334 4.79 32.66 -1.20
CA GLY A 334 4.51 32.45 0.23
C GLY A 334 3.35 31.48 0.49
N VAL A 335 2.32 31.50 -0.37
CA VAL A 335 1.18 30.60 -0.24
C VAL A 335 1.54 29.17 -0.66
N LEU A 336 2.38 28.98 -1.68
CA LEU A 336 2.88 27.66 -2.07
C LEU A 336 3.76 27.01 -0.99
N GLU A 337 4.56 27.78 -0.26
CA GLU A 337 5.37 27.28 0.85
C GLU A 337 4.53 26.85 2.06
N THR A 338 3.46 27.59 2.36
CA THR A 338 2.61 27.35 3.55
C THR A 338 1.50 26.33 3.31
N SER A 339 1.22 25.98 2.06
CA SER A 339 0.25 24.94 1.70
C SER A 339 0.89 23.54 1.81
N ASP A 340 0.46 22.79 2.82
CA ASP A 340 0.96 21.46 3.20
C ASP A 340 0.02 20.30 2.83
N THR A 341 -1.16 20.61 2.27
CA THR A 341 -2.18 19.65 1.86
C THR A 341 -2.74 20.01 0.47
N PRO A 342 -3.09 19.03 -0.38
CA PRO A 342 -3.69 19.29 -1.69
C PRO A 342 -4.91 20.21 -1.62
N GLU A 343 -5.74 20.03 -0.60
CA GLU A 343 -6.96 20.80 -0.39
C GLU A 343 -6.66 22.29 -0.12
N LYS A 344 -5.59 22.59 0.64
CA LYS A 344 -5.13 23.98 0.85
C LYS A 344 -4.51 24.58 -0.41
N VAL A 345 -3.83 23.77 -1.23
CA VAL A 345 -3.28 24.20 -2.53
C VAL A 345 -4.42 24.60 -3.47
N ASP A 346 -5.52 23.84 -3.51
CA ASP A 346 -6.69 24.14 -4.34
C ASP A 346 -7.44 25.41 -3.87
N GLU A 347 -7.59 25.59 -2.55
CA GLU A 347 -8.19 26.80 -1.98
C GLU A 347 -7.34 28.05 -2.29
N ALA A 348 -6.03 27.91 -2.13
CA ALA A 348 -5.06 28.95 -2.46
C ALA A 348 -5.06 29.32 -3.95
N LEU A 349 -5.07 28.32 -4.84
CA LEU A 349 -5.15 28.50 -6.28
C LEU A 349 -6.41 29.28 -6.65
N SER A 350 -7.57 28.90 -6.10
CA SER A 350 -8.83 29.58 -6.35
C SER A 350 -8.78 31.06 -5.95
N ARG A 351 -8.17 31.36 -4.80
CA ARG A 351 -8.00 32.73 -4.31
C ARG A 351 -7.04 33.54 -5.18
N THR A 352 -5.92 32.96 -5.61
CA THR A 352 -4.96 33.61 -6.50
C THR A 352 -5.52 33.83 -7.90
N MET A 353 -6.33 32.90 -8.42
CA MET A 353 -7.01 33.07 -9.70
C MET A 353 -8.01 34.22 -9.67
N MET A 354 -8.75 34.38 -8.57
CA MET A 354 -9.63 35.54 -8.37
C MET A 354 -8.85 36.87 -8.35
N GLN A 355 -7.66 36.90 -7.72
CA GLN A 355 -6.79 38.09 -7.76
C GLN A 355 -6.26 38.39 -9.16
N LEU A 356 -5.93 37.35 -9.94
CA LEU A 356 -5.53 37.51 -11.34
C LEU A 356 -6.67 38.03 -12.21
N GLU A 357 -7.90 37.53 -12.03
CA GLU A 357 -9.10 38.01 -12.73
C GLU A 357 -9.43 39.47 -12.37
N GLU A 358 -9.23 39.88 -11.11
CA GLU A 358 -9.36 41.27 -10.69
C GLU A 358 -8.33 42.18 -11.39
N LEU A 359 -7.07 41.70 -11.53
CA LEU A 359 -6.05 42.42 -12.29
C LEU A 359 -6.36 42.47 -13.80
N GLU A 360 -6.86 41.38 -14.39
CA GLU A 360 -7.31 41.34 -15.79
C GLU A 360 -8.44 42.37 -16.03
N GLY A 361 -9.40 42.47 -15.11
CA GLY A 361 -10.46 43.49 -15.15
C GLY A 361 -9.92 44.93 -15.03
N ARG A 362 -8.91 45.14 -14.18
CA ARG A 362 -8.30 46.46 -13.95
C ARG A 362 -7.48 46.97 -15.15
N PHE A 363 -6.87 46.08 -15.93
CA PHE A 363 -6.04 46.42 -17.10
C PHE A 363 -6.73 46.12 -18.45
N ALA A 364 -8.06 45.91 -18.46
CA ALA A 364 -8.85 45.47 -19.61
C ALA A 364 -8.74 46.36 -20.87
N GLU A 365 -8.33 47.62 -20.72
CA GLU A 365 -8.23 48.58 -21.83
C GLU A 365 -6.87 48.54 -22.57
N PHE A 366 -5.92 47.69 -22.12
CA PHE A 366 -4.56 47.61 -22.66
C PHE A 366 -4.19 46.18 -23.08
N ASP A 367 -4.42 45.85 -24.36
CA ASP A 367 -4.21 44.51 -24.93
C ASP A 367 -2.81 43.91 -24.63
N GLN A 368 -1.76 44.75 -24.62
CA GLN A 368 -0.40 44.31 -24.34
C GLN A 368 -0.19 43.85 -22.88
N LEU A 369 -0.89 44.47 -21.92
CA LEU A 369 -0.82 44.08 -20.51
C LEU A 369 -1.67 42.83 -20.23
N LEU A 370 -2.82 42.70 -20.91
CA LEU A 370 -3.67 41.52 -20.84
C LEU A 370 -2.95 40.25 -21.34
N GLN A 371 -2.18 40.36 -22.43
CA GLN A 371 -1.39 39.23 -22.92
C GLN A 371 -0.38 38.74 -21.87
N ARG A 372 0.26 39.66 -21.15
CA ARG A 372 1.23 39.32 -20.08
C ARG A 372 0.55 38.73 -18.84
N LEU A 373 -0.68 39.15 -18.51
CA LEU A 373 -1.47 38.52 -17.43
C LEU A 373 -1.93 37.11 -17.79
N ALA A 374 -2.30 36.86 -19.05
CA ALA A 374 -2.65 35.53 -19.52
C ALA A 374 -1.46 34.55 -19.41
N GLU A 375 -0.27 34.99 -19.81
CA GLU A 375 0.98 34.23 -19.60
C GLU A 375 1.23 33.95 -18.11
N LYS A 376 0.98 34.95 -17.25
CA LYS A 376 1.14 34.82 -15.81
C LYS A 376 0.15 33.84 -15.19
N ARG A 377 -1.12 33.88 -15.60
CA ARG A 377 -2.17 32.95 -15.18
C ARG A 377 -1.80 31.51 -15.47
N ALA A 378 -1.30 31.24 -16.68
CA ALA A 378 -0.81 29.91 -17.05
C ALA A 378 0.37 29.47 -16.16
N SER A 379 1.32 30.37 -15.88
CA SER A 379 2.48 30.08 -15.01
C SER A 379 2.05 29.78 -13.56
N VAL A 380 1.11 30.54 -13.01
CA VAL A 380 0.61 30.34 -11.64
C VAL A 380 -0.12 29.00 -11.55
N TYR A 381 -1.02 28.71 -12.49
CA TYR A 381 -1.74 27.43 -12.52
C TYR A 381 -0.76 26.23 -12.55
N ALA A 382 0.26 26.28 -13.40
CA ALA A 382 1.28 25.24 -13.49
C ALA A 382 2.06 25.03 -12.17
N ALA A 383 2.39 26.11 -11.45
CA ALA A 383 3.10 26.03 -10.17
C ALA A 383 2.26 25.39 -9.06
N PHE A 384 0.97 25.73 -8.98
CA PHE A 384 0.03 25.14 -8.02
C PHE A 384 -0.25 23.66 -8.32
N GLU A 385 -0.45 23.28 -9.59
CA GLU A 385 -0.61 21.87 -9.98
C GLU A 385 0.63 21.04 -9.64
N ALA A 386 1.83 21.54 -9.95
CA ALA A 386 3.07 20.84 -9.61
C ALA A 386 3.22 20.62 -8.08
N ARG A 387 2.83 21.60 -7.27
CA ARG A 387 2.82 21.47 -5.81
C ARG A 387 1.77 20.47 -5.32
N ARG A 388 0.58 20.47 -5.91
CA ARG A 388 -0.49 19.52 -5.61
C ARG A 388 -0.07 18.09 -5.91
N GLU A 389 0.52 17.87 -7.08
CA GLU A 389 1.05 16.58 -7.52
C GLU A 389 2.14 16.07 -6.56
N GLN A 390 3.09 16.93 -6.18
CA GLN A 390 4.13 16.61 -5.20
C GLN A 390 3.55 16.15 -3.85
N LEU A 391 2.50 16.82 -3.34
CA LEU A 391 1.86 16.47 -2.07
C LEU A 391 1.04 15.16 -2.18
N LEU A 392 0.36 14.93 -3.31
CA LEU A 392 -0.35 13.68 -3.59
C LEU A 392 0.61 12.49 -3.70
N GLU A 393 1.74 12.64 -4.38
CA GLU A 393 2.78 11.62 -4.44
C GLU A 393 3.35 11.31 -3.05
N ALA A 394 3.65 12.33 -2.24
CA ALA A 394 4.14 12.15 -0.89
C ALA A 394 3.14 11.39 0.00
N ARG A 395 1.85 11.74 -0.09
CA ARG A 395 0.73 11.07 0.60
C ARG A 395 0.61 9.60 0.17
N SER A 396 0.63 9.33 -1.14
CA SER A 396 0.57 7.99 -1.71
C SER A 396 1.76 7.12 -1.30
N ARG A 397 2.98 7.67 -1.38
CA ARG A 397 4.22 6.97 -0.98
C ARG A 397 4.20 6.60 0.51
N ARG A 398 3.71 7.51 1.37
CA ARG A 398 3.57 7.24 2.81
C ARG A 398 2.53 6.14 3.08
N ALA A 399 1.38 6.19 2.42
CA ALA A 399 0.36 5.14 2.52
C ALA A 399 0.88 3.78 2.05
N ALA A 400 1.64 3.73 0.94
CA ALA A 400 2.28 2.51 0.46
C ALA A 400 3.33 1.95 1.44
N GLY A 401 4.14 2.82 2.04
CA GLY A 401 5.11 2.42 3.07
C GLY A 401 4.45 1.85 4.32
N LEU A 402 3.32 2.43 4.75
CA LEU A 402 2.49 1.93 5.84
C LEU A 402 1.90 0.55 5.53
N MET A 403 1.35 0.36 4.32
CA MET A 403 0.81 -0.94 3.90
C MET A 403 1.91 -2.02 3.84
N SER A 404 3.08 -1.70 3.28
CA SER A 404 4.23 -2.62 3.25
C SER A 404 4.73 -3.01 4.66
N ALA A 405 4.63 -2.10 5.63
CA ALA A 405 4.92 -2.44 7.03
C ALA A 405 3.86 -3.41 7.58
N ALA A 406 2.58 -3.18 7.31
CA ALA A 406 1.51 -4.06 7.73
C ALA A 406 1.60 -5.46 7.09
N ASP A 407 1.89 -5.57 5.79
CA ASP A 407 2.04 -6.84 5.08
C ASP A 407 3.18 -7.71 5.63
N ARG A 408 4.19 -7.11 6.27
CA ARG A 408 5.25 -7.85 6.98
C ARG A 408 4.82 -8.32 8.38
N ILE A 409 3.90 -7.61 9.02
CA ILE A 409 3.44 -7.91 10.38
C ILE A 409 2.33 -8.99 10.36
N LEU A 410 1.39 -8.90 9.42
CA LEU A 410 0.22 -9.80 9.34
C LEU A 410 0.59 -11.30 9.35
N PRO A 411 1.60 -11.80 8.60
CA PRO A 411 1.98 -13.21 8.64
C PRO A 411 2.47 -13.66 10.02
N SER A 412 3.16 -12.77 10.76
CA SER A 412 3.63 -13.06 12.12
C SER A 412 2.46 -13.14 13.10
N ILE A 413 1.45 -12.26 12.94
CA ILE A 413 0.22 -12.32 13.72
C ILE A 413 -0.52 -13.64 13.48
N ALA A 414 -0.69 -14.03 12.21
CA ALA A 414 -1.33 -15.28 11.84
C ALA A 414 -0.60 -16.51 12.41
N ALA A 415 0.73 -16.56 12.25
CA ALA A 415 1.54 -17.67 12.75
C ALA A 415 1.48 -17.81 14.28
N ARG A 416 1.41 -16.69 15.01
CA ARG A 416 1.29 -16.70 16.47
C ARG A 416 -0.12 -17.09 16.91
N ALA A 417 -1.16 -16.51 16.31
CA ALA A 417 -2.55 -16.81 16.61
C ALA A 417 -2.89 -18.31 16.42
N ALA A 418 -2.31 -18.94 15.40
CA ALA A 418 -2.49 -20.37 15.12
C ALA A 418 -1.87 -21.31 16.19
N ARG A 419 -0.92 -20.83 17.00
CA ARG A 419 -0.23 -21.63 18.04
C ARG A 419 -0.85 -21.50 19.43
N LEU A 420 -1.79 -20.57 19.62
CA LEU A 420 -2.37 -20.31 20.94
C LEU A 420 -3.26 -21.48 21.39
N PRO A 421 -3.21 -21.86 22.68
CA PRO A 421 -3.78 -23.13 23.16
C PRO A 421 -5.32 -23.15 23.24
N ASP A 422 -5.94 -22.00 23.52
CA ASP A 422 -7.37 -21.89 23.78
C ASP A 422 -7.95 -20.55 23.30
N THR A 423 -9.27 -20.43 23.39
CA THR A 423 -10.02 -19.28 22.85
C THR A 423 -9.77 -18.01 23.65
N ASP A 424 -9.52 -18.13 24.95
CA ASP A 424 -9.26 -16.97 25.82
C ASP A 424 -7.88 -16.38 25.54
N ALA A 425 -6.87 -17.22 25.34
CA ALA A 425 -5.53 -16.83 24.90
C ALA A 425 -5.56 -16.13 23.53
N GLN A 426 -6.36 -16.63 22.58
CA GLN A 426 -6.55 -15.97 21.28
C GLN A 426 -7.21 -14.60 21.42
N ARG A 427 -8.29 -14.49 22.20
CA ARG A 427 -8.96 -13.19 22.44
C ARG A 427 -8.02 -12.19 23.12
N ALA A 428 -7.28 -12.62 24.13
CA ALA A 428 -6.28 -11.77 24.80
C ALA A 428 -5.19 -11.29 23.84
N TYR A 429 -4.71 -12.18 22.95
CA TYR A 429 -3.71 -11.85 21.92
C TYR A 429 -4.20 -10.76 20.97
N PHE A 430 -5.38 -10.92 20.36
CA PHE A 430 -5.92 -9.90 19.45
C PHE A 430 -6.33 -8.60 20.16
N ALA A 431 -6.62 -8.65 21.46
CA ALA A 431 -6.97 -7.46 22.24
C ALA A 431 -5.75 -6.63 22.68
N SER A 432 -4.60 -7.26 22.93
CA SER A 432 -3.51 -6.61 23.67
C SER A 432 -2.10 -6.83 23.15
N ASP A 433 -1.89 -7.66 22.12
CA ASP A 433 -0.53 -7.87 21.59
C ASP A 433 0.00 -6.63 20.83
N PRO A 434 1.26 -6.22 21.06
CA PRO A 434 1.85 -5.04 20.42
C PRO A 434 1.84 -5.08 18.88
N LEU A 435 1.93 -6.26 18.26
CA LEU A 435 1.89 -6.36 16.79
C LEU A 435 0.49 -6.06 16.26
N VAL A 436 -0.54 -6.52 16.97
CA VAL A 436 -1.95 -6.27 16.62
C VAL A 436 -2.28 -4.80 16.84
N ASP A 437 -1.84 -4.19 17.94
CA ASP A 437 -2.00 -2.75 18.16
C ASP A 437 -1.26 -1.93 17.08
N LYS A 438 -0.06 -2.38 16.66
CA LYS A 438 0.67 -1.71 15.57
C LYS A 438 -0.11 -1.71 14.26
N VAL A 439 -0.79 -2.80 13.92
CA VAL A 439 -1.66 -2.87 12.73
C VAL A 439 -2.84 -1.91 12.85
N HIS A 440 -3.50 -1.83 14.02
CA HIS A 440 -4.57 -0.86 14.26
C HIS A 440 -4.06 0.60 14.16
N GLN A 441 -2.85 0.89 14.65
CA GLN A 441 -2.22 2.20 14.51
C GLN A 441 -1.94 2.54 13.04
N ILE A 442 -1.43 1.58 12.25
CA ILE A 442 -1.22 1.76 10.80
C ILE A 442 -2.56 2.04 10.10
N ALA A 443 -3.61 1.29 10.42
CA ALA A 443 -4.95 1.53 9.87
C ALA A 443 -5.48 2.95 10.20
N LYS A 444 -5.30 3.41 11.45
CA LYS A 444 -5.65 4.80 11.83
C LYS A 444 -4.83 5.82 11.05
N GLN A 445 -3.54 5.59 10.84
CA GLN A 445 -2.68 6.48 10.05
C GLN A 445 -3.09 6.54 8.58
N LEU A 446 -3.49 5.41 7.97
CA LEU A 446 -4.06 5.38 6.62
C LEU A 446 -5.37 6.18 6.54
N GLY A 447 -6.23 6.07 7.56
CA GLY A 447 -7.44 6.88 7.68
C GLY A 447 -7.16 8.38 7.79
N HIS A 448 -6.16 8.78 8.58
CA HIS A 448 -5.71 10.18 8.65
C HIS A 448 -5.13 10.69 7.32
N LEU A 449 -4.56 9.80 6.51
CA LEU A 449 -4.13 10.08 5.14
C LEU A 449 -5.28 9.95 4.14
N GLY A 450 -6.54 9.78 4.56
CA GLY A 450 -7.73 9.64 3.72
C GLY A 450 -7.69 8.47 2.71
N ASP A 451 -6.89 7.45 2.96
CA ASP A 451 -6.84 6.20 2.15
C ASP A 451 -7.75 5.15 2.83
N SER A 452 -9.06 5.37 2.75
CA SER A 452 -10.08 4.53 3.41
C SER A 452 -10.08 3.10 2.87
N VAL A 453 -9.80 2.92 1.58
CA VAL A 453 -9.77 1.60 0.93
C VAL A 453 -8.69 0.72 1.54
N ARG A 454 -7.44 1.22 1.67
CA ARG A 454 -6.37 0.43 2.30
C ARG A 454 -6.58 0.26 3.80
N GLN A 455 -7.21 1.22 4.46
CA GLN A 455 -7.58 1.08 5.87
C GLN A 455 -8.57 -0.08 6.06
N GLU A 456 -9.64 -0.14 5.27
CA GLU A 456 -10.65 -1.21 5.35
C GLU A 456 -10.08 -2.57 4.94
N ASP A 457 -9.27 -2.64 3.88
CA ASP A 457 -8.59 -3.88 3.49
C ASP A 457 -7.70 -4.41 4.63
N LEU A 458 -6.91 -3.54 5.27
CA LEU A 458 -6.04 -3.95 6.37
C LEU A 458 -6.83 -4.48 7.58
N LEU A 459 -7.89 -3.79 7.98
CA LEU A 459 -8.77 -4.23 9.08
C LEU A 459 -9.51 -5.53 8.71
N GLY A 460 -9.93 -5.67 7.46
CA GLY A 460 -10.56 -6.88 6.91
C GLY A 460 -9.62 -8.09 6.96
N ARG A 461 -8.36 -7.92 6.55
CA ARG A 461 -7.32 -8.97 6.63
C ARG A 461 -7.04 -9.38 8.08
N LEU A 462 -6.93 -8.41 9.00
CA LEU A 462 -6.73 -8.71 10.42
C LEU A 462 -7.92 -9.50 11.00
N LYS A 463 -9.14 -9.12 10.66
CA LYS A 463 -10.36 -9.85 11.06
C LYS A 463 -10.38 -11.27 10.48
N ALA A 464 -10.04 -11.42 9.20
CA ALA A 464 -9.96 -12.73 8.57
C ALA A 464 -8.96 -13.66 9.28
N ILE A 465 -7.80 -13.14 9.69
CA ILE A 465 -6.80 -13.88 10.46
C ILE A 465 -7.38 -14.33 11.82
N ALA A 466 -8.12 -13.46 12.50
CA ALA A 466 -8.76 -13.80 13.78
C ALA A 466 -9.82 -14.91 13.62
N ASP A 467 -10.69 -14.78 12.62
CA ASP A 467 -11.74 -15.76 12.31
C ASP A 467 -11.14 -17.11 11.88
N ASP A 468 -10.08 -17.10 11.06
CA ASP A 468 -9.34 -18.30 10.66
C ASP A 468 -8.66 -18.97 11.86
N ALA A 469 -8.00 -18.20 12.73
CA ALA A 469 -7.32 -18.74 13.92
C ALA A 469 -8.31 -19.39 14.90
N GLN A 470 -9.49 -18.80 15.08
CA GLN A 470 -10.55 -19.38 15.93
C GLN A 470 -11.11 -20.68 15.34
N ARG A 471 -11.31 -20.73 14.01
CA ARG A 471 -11.73 -21.95 13.31
C ARG A 471 -10.69 -23.06 13.42
N GLN A 472 -9.42 -22.74 13.18
CA GLN A 472 -8.32 -23.71 13.30
C GLN A 472 -8.18 -24.25 14.72
N LEU A 473 -8.35 -23.40 15.74
CA LEU A 473 -8.31 -23.81 17.13
C LEU A 473 -9.43 -24.81 17.46
N ARG A 474 -10.66 -24.55 17.03
CA ARG A 474 -11.81 -25.45 17.25
C ARG A 474 -11.57 -26.81 16.61
N ASP A 475 -11.17 -26.82 15.35
CA ASP A 475 -10.82 -28.05 14.64
C ASP A 475 -9.69 -28.81 15.35
N ARG A 476 -8.70 -28.09 15.87
CA ARG A 476 -7.58 -28.68 16.59
C ARG A 476 -8.02 -29.35 17.87
N LEU A 477 -8.86 -28.70 18.67
CA LEU A 477 -9.41 -29.26 19.91
C LEU A 477 -10.30 -30.48 19.65
N ASP A 478 -11.04 -30.49 18.54
CA ASP A 478 -11.98 -31.57 18.22
C ASP A 478 -11.31 -32.80 17.58
N LEU A 479 -10.29 -32.60 16.73
CA LEU A 479 -9.67 -33.68 15.95
C LEU A 479 -8.36 -34.19 16.54
N PHE A 480 -7.59 -33.35 17.23
CA PHE A 480 -6.27 -33.76 17.70
C PHE A 480 -6.33 -34.39 19.09
N THR A 481 -5.48 -35.39 19.29
CA THR A 481 -5.32 -36.15 20.54
C THR A 481 -3.84 -36.21 20.90
N GLU A 482 -3.52 -36.55 22.16
CA GLU A 482 -2.13 -36.74 22.64
C GLU A 482 -1.21 -35.53 22.36
N GLY A 483 -1.61 -34.33 22.78
CA GLY A 483 -0.77 -33.13 22.63
C GLY A 483 -0.48 -32.77 21.16
N GLU A 484 -1.49 -32.94 20.29
CA GLU A 484 -1.48 -32.72 18.84
C GLU A 484 -0.61 -33.68 18.02
N GLN A 485 -0.02 -34.73 18.62
CA GLN A 485 0.84 -35.65 17.87
C GLN A 485 0.04 -36.59 16.97
N ALA A 486 -1.27 -36.73 17.26
CA ALA A 486 -2.14 -37.56 16.47
C ALA A 486 -3.50 -36.90 16.20
N ILE A 487 -4.11 -37.23 15.06
CA ILE A 487 -5.49 -36.86 14.71
C ILE A 487 -6.38 -38.09 14.76
N ARG A 488 -7.58 -37.92 15.32
CA ARG A 488 -8.65 -38.92 15.29
C ARG A 488 -9.60 -38.66 14.12
N LEU A 489 -9.65 -39.59 13.17
CA LEU A 489 -10.67 -39.62 12.10
C LEU A 489 -11.60 -40.82 12.33
N GLY A 490 -12.79 -40.56 12.86
CA GLY A 490 -13.71 -41.62 13.30
C GLY A 490 -13.17 -42.40 14.50
N ARG A 491 -12.94 -43.71 14.32
CA ARG A 491 -12.38 -44.61 15.35
C ARG A 491 -10.87 -44.79 15.27
N HIS A 492 -10.22 -44.25 14.24
CA HIS A 492 -8.80 -44.44 13.99
C HIS A 492 -8.01 -43.18 14.33
N THR A 493 -6.81 -43.38 14.87
CA THR A 493 -5.87 -42.31 15.23
C THR A 493 -4.66 -42.38 14.31
N PHE A 494 -4.19 -41.23 13.81
CA PHE A 494 -3.11 -41.11 12.83
C PHE A 494 -2.03 -40.16 13.35
N ALA A 495 -0.76 -40.53 13.21
CA ALA A 495 0.34 -39.64 13.52
C ALA A 495 0.36 -38.47 12.52
N VAL A 496 0.59 -37.25 13.02
CA VAL A 496 0.61 -36.03 12.21
C VAL A 496 2.04 -35.58 11.98
N ASN A 497 2.41 -35.32 10.72
CA ASN A 497 3.67 -34.66 10.43
C ASN A 497 3.52 -33.15 10.59
N ARG A 498 4.23 -32.56 11.57
CA ARG A 498 4.21 -31.10 11.79
C ARG A 498 5.39 -30.37 11.19
N GLN A 499 6.33 -31.09 10.56
CA GLN A 499 7.46 -30.45 9.90
C GLN A 499 6.95 -29.70 8.66
N PRO A 500 7.29 -28.41 8.50
CA PRO A 500 6.94 -27.68 7.30
C PRO A 500 7.63 -28.35 6.11
N ILE A 501 6.92 -28.44 4.98
CA ILE A 501 7.46 -28.95 3.73
C ILE A 501 8.34 -27.86 3.12
N GLU A 502 9.66 -28.04 3.23
CA GLU A 502 10.67 -27.09 2.81
C GLU A 502 11.81 -27.82 2.09
N LEU A 503 12.34 -27.16 1.08
CA LEU A 503 13.48 -27.64 0.34
C LEU A 503 14.77 -27.14 1.01
N THR A 504 15.64 -28.07 1.36
CA THR A 504 16.90 -27.82 2.08
C THR A 504 18.06 -28.59 1.46
N THR A 505 19.29 -28.25 1.83
CA THR A 505 20.48 -29.04 1.48
C THR A 505 20.99 -29.77 2.70
N VAL A 506 21.25 -31.08 2.58
CA VAL A 506 21.81 -31.90 3.65
C VAL A 506 23.04 -32.64 3.15
N VAL A 507 24.02 -32.86 4.03
CA VAL A 507 25.15 -33.73 3.71
C VAL A 507 24.77 -35.14 4.13
N ARG A 508 24.74 -36.07 3.17
CA ARG A 508 24.44 -37.48 3.41
C ARG A 508 25.39 -38.37 2.62
N ASN A 509 25.96 -39.38 3.27
CA ASN A 509 26.93 -40.31 2.69
C ASN A 509 28.11 -39.59 1.98
N GLY A 510 28.60 -38.48 2.55
CA GLY A 510 29.71 -37.70 1.97
C GLY A 510 29.37 -36.91 0.70
N SER A 511 28.08 -36.73 0.38
CA SER A 511 27.57 -35.97 -0.76
C SER A 511 26.57 -34.91 -0.30
N LEU A 512 26.57 -33.72 -0.92
CA LEU A 512 25.53 -32.73 -0.70
C LEU A 512 24.28 -33.11 -1.50
N GLN A 513 23.14 -33.19 -0.83
CA GLN A 513 21.86 -33.61 -1.40
C GLN A 513 20.79 -32.56 -1.13
N LEU A 514 19.94 -32.33 -2.13
CA LEU A 514 18.67 -31.65 -1.98
C LEU A 514 17.70 -32.57 -1.23
N HIS A 515 17.04 -32.07 -0.22
CA HIS A 515 16.08 -32.81 0.57
C HIS A 515 14.79 -32.00 0.72
N LEU A 516 13.66 -32.64 0.47
CA LEU A 516 12.35 -32.09 0.79
C LEU A 516 11.92 -32.65 2.15
N THR A 517 11.88 -31.77 3.15
CA THR A 517 11.60 -32.16 4.54
C THR A 517 10.25 -32.88 4.66
N GLY A 518 10.21 -33.89 5.52
CA GLY A 518 9.01 -34.70 5.75
C GLY A 518 8.72 -35.76 4.68
N THR A 519 9.56 -35.90 3.65
CA THR A 519 9.44 -36.94 2.60
C THR A 519 10.71 -37.80 2.51
N GLN A 520 10.72 -38.82 1.65
CA GLN A 520 11.93 -39.58 1.31
C GLN A 520 12.69 -38.98 0.12
N PHE A 521 12.35 -37.77 -0.32
CA PHE A 521 13.00 -37.15 -1.46
C PHE A 521 14.44 -36.76 -1.13
N PHE A 522 15.40 -37.39 -1.81
CA PHE A 522 16.82 -37.02 -1.77
C PHE A 522 17.38 -36.99 -3.18
N GLN A 523 17.96 -35.87 -3.57
CA GLN A 523 18.60 -35.71 -4.87
C GLN A 523 20.04 -35.22 -4.71
N VAL A 524 21.01 -35.95 -5.25
CA VAL A 524 22.41 -35.53 -5.22
C VAL A 524 22.58 -34.22 -6.00
N LEU A 525 23.13 -33.20 -5.36
CA LEU A 525 23.44 -31.93 -6.02
C LEU A 525 24.75 -32.08 -6.80
N ARG A 526 24.67 -31.90 -8.12
CA ARG A 526 25.80 -31.94 -9.04
C ARG A 526 25.97 -30.57 -9.68
N ASP A 527 26.68 -29.69 -8.98
CA ASP A 527 26.99 -28.35 -9.47
C ASP A 527 28.49 -28.07 -9.32
N PRO A 528 29.20 -27.70 -10.41
CA PRO A 528 30.63 -27.38 -10.35
C PRO A 528 31.00 -26.30 -9.33
N ALA A 529 30.08 -25.39 -9.00
CA ALA A 529 30.30 -24.33 -8.02
C ALA A 529 30.43 -24.84 -6.57
N LEU A 530 29.96 -26.06 -6.28
CA LEU A 530 30.01 -26.65 -4.93
C LEU A 530 31.32 -27.38 -4.62
N GLU A 531 32.05 -27.84 -5.65
CA GLU A 531 33.24 -28.68 -5.50
C GLU A 531 34.43 -27.97 -4.81
N PRO A 532 34.75 -26.70 -5.09
CA PRO A 532 35.88 -26.01 -4.44
C PRO A 532 35.75 -25.91 -2.91
N ALA A 533 34.54 -26.04 -2.38
CA ALA A 533 34.21 -25.90 -0.96
C ALA A 533 33.74 -27.22 -0.32
N ARG A 534 34.08 -28.38 -0.88
CA ARG A 534 33.68 -29.70 -0.37
C ARG A 534 34.03 -29.92 1.11
N GLY A 535 35.21 -29.48 1.55
CA GLY A 535 35.64 -29.57 2.94
C GLY A 535 34.85 -28.67 3.91
N LEU A 536 34.00 -27.78 3.41
CA LEU A 536 33.22 -26.82 4.20
C LEU A 536 31.73 -27.18 4.25
N TRP A 537 31.31 -28.31 3.66
CA TRP A 537 29.89 -28.65 3.56
C TRP A 537 29.20 -28.86 4.92
N GLU A 538 29.94 -29.35 5.91
CA GLU A 538 29.48 -29.58 7.29
C GLU A 538 29.74 -28.38 8.22
N GLN A 539 30.48 -27.37 7.74
CA GLN A 539 30.73 -26.17 8.52
C GLN A 539 29.46 -25.32 8.62
N SER A 540 29.13 -24.90 9.84
CA SER A 540 27.89 -24.17 10.13
C SER A 540 28.03 -22.65 10.14
N LEU A 541 29.23 -22.14 10.45
CA LEU A 541 29.50 -20.70 10.58
C LEU A 541 30.81 -20.34 9.89
N PRO A 542 30.92 -19.16 9.27
CA PRO A 542 32.19 -18.70 8.69
C PRO A 542 33.24 -18.41 9.77
N SER A 543 32.81 -18.00 10.96
CA SER A 543 33.65 -17.57 12.09
C SER A 543 34.14 -18.71 13.00
N GLU A 544 33.75 -19.96 12.73
CA GLU A 544 34.07 -21.11 13.59
C GLU A 544 34.47 -22.35 12.79
N SER A 545 35.53 -23.02 13.24
CA SER A 545 35.95 -24.35 12.80
C SER A 545 36.65 -25.06 13.96
N GLU A 546 36.99 -26.34 13.86
CA GLU A 546 37.76 -27.06 14.90
C GLU A 546 39.04 -26.32 15.33
N SER A 547 39.62 -25.52 14.43
CA SER A 547 40.86 -24.78 14.64
C SER A 547 40.67 -23.28 14.93
N VAL A 548 39.45 -22.73 14.82
CA VAL A 548 39.17 -21.31 14.97
C VAL A 548 37.92 -21.11 15.81
N TYR A 549 38.10 -20.53 16.99
CA TYR A 549 36.97 -20.14 17.84
C TYR A 549 36.38 -18.78 17.39
N ARG A 550 35.06 -18.61 17.50
CA ARG A 550 34.35 -17.37 17.13
C ARG A 550 34.96 -16.12 17.74
N ALA A 551 35.32 -16.15 19.03
CA ALA A 551 35.88 -14.97 19.68
C ALA A 551 37.31 -14.65 19.19
N GLU A 552 38.08 -15.66 18.75
CA GLU A 552 39.38 -15.43 18.11
C GLU A 552 39.20 -14.76 16.74
N PHE A 553 38.24 -15.26 15.95
CA PHE A 553 37.90 -14.67 14.67
C PHE A 553 37.45 -13.20 14.83
N LEU A 554 36.56 -12.93 15.79
CA LEU A 554 36.12 -11.58 16.12
C LEU A 554 37.29 -10.69 16.54
N ALA A 555 38.13 -11.16 17.48
CA ALA A 555 39.32 -10.43 17.92
C ALA A 555 40.26 -10.10 16.75
N MET A 556 40.49 -11.04 15.82
CA MET A 556 41.32 -10.78 14.65
C MET A 556 40.70 -9.74 13.71
N THR A 557 39.39 -9.83 13.44
CA THR A 557 38.71 -8.84 12.58
C THR A 557 38.74 -7.42 13.16
N LEU A 558 38.82 -7.29 14.49
CA LEU A 558 38.84 -6.01 15.19
C LEU A 558 40.26 -5.53 15.54
N LEU A 559 41.30 -6.30 15.21
CA LEU A 559 42.67 -6.04 15.65
C LEU A 559 43.20 -4.68 15.23
N ASN A 560 43.03 -4.32 13.95
CA ASN A 560 43.53 -3.06 13.41
C ASN A 560 42.77 -1.85 14.00
N ASP A 561 41.44 -1.96 14.14
CA ASP A 561 40.59 -0.92 14.72
C ASP A 561 40.93 -0.70 16.20
N ALA A 562 41.15 -1.78 16.94
CA ALA A 562 41.54 -1.71 18.34
C ALA A 562 42.97 -1.22 18.53
N GLU A 563 43.87 -1.53 17.59
CA GLU A 563 45.24 -1.00 17.58
C GLU A 563 45.24 0.52 17.30
N ALA A 564 44.39 1.02 16.41
CA ALA A 564 44.28 2.45 16.13
C ALA A 564 43.50 3.24 17.20
N SER A 565 42.63 2.57 17.97
CA SER A 565 41.78 3.19 18.97
C SER A 565 42.49 3.36 20.32
N GLY A 566 42.80 4.61 20.69
CA GLY A 566 43.25 4.93 22.05
C GLY A 566 42.21 4.57 23.13
N GLU A 567 40.92 4.64 22.79
CA GLU A 567 39.82 4.26 23.69
C GLU A 567 39.89 2.79 24.10
N PHE A 568 40.19 1.88 23.17
CA PHE A 568 40.28 0.45 23.49
C PHE A 568 41.54 0.11 24.30
N ARG A 569 42.68 0.70 23.94
CA ARG A 569 43.97 0.42 24.60
C ARG A 569 43.95 0.77 26.08
N HIS A 570 43.39 1.94 26.42
CA HIS A 570 43.36 2.45 27.80
C HIS A 570 42.12 2.02 28.59
N ALA A 571 41.19 1.30 27.97
CA ALA A 571 39.96 0.83 28.60
C ALA A 571 40.19 -0.40 29.52
N ASP A 572 39.36 -0.50 30.56
CA ASP A 572 39.22 -1.73 31.34
C ASP A 572 38.46 -2.82 30.57
N LEU A 573 38.40 -4.03 31.11
CA LEU A 573 37.73 -5.16 30.44
C LEU A 573 36.24 -4.90 30.15
N SER A 574 35.53 -4.19 31.05
CA SER A 574 34.09 -3.91 30.88
C SER A 574 33.86 -2.96 29.70
N GLN A 575 34.71 -1.92 29.60
CA GLN A 575 34.71 -0.97 28.50
C GLN A 575 35.14 -1.62 27.19
N ARG A 576 36.19 -2.46 27.20
CA ARG A 576 36.60 -3.25 26.03
C ARG A 576 35.48 -4.18 25.55
N THR A 577 34.76 -4.81 26.47
CA THR A 577 33.60 -5.67 26.15
C THR A 577 32.48 -4.88 25.51
N LEU A 578 32.19 -3.66 26.00
CA LEU A 578 31.20 -2.79 25.39
C LEU A 578 31.62 -2.37 23.97
N TRP A 579 32.88 -1.99 23.79
CA TRP A 579 33.44 -1.60 22.50
C TRP A 579 33.36 -2.72 21.46
N VAL A 580 33.66 -3.97 21.87
CA VAL A 580 33.51 -5.16 21.01
C VAL A 580 32.03 -5.42 20.73
N ARG A 581 31.17 -5.33 21.74
CA ARG A 581 29.72 -5.56 21.61
C ARG A 581 29.07 -4.61 20.61
N GLU A 582 29.47 -3.35 20.56
CA GLU A 582 28.99 -2.38 19.57
C GLU A 582 29.40 -2.79 18.14
N ARG A 583 30.64 -3.25 17.95
CA ARG A 583 31.17 -3.69 16.64
C ARG A 583 30.74 -5.09 16.21
N MET A 584 30.20 -5.87 17.16
CA MET A 584 29.52 -7.13 16.90
C MET A 584 28.13 -6.92 16.28
N GLN A 585 27.52 -5.73 16.43
CA GLN A 585 26.20 -5.44 15.86
C GLN A 585 26.23 -5.52 14.34
N GLY A 586 25.21 -6.14 13.73
CA GLY A 586 25.12 -6.34 12.28
C GLY A 586 25.82 -7.60 11.76
N ARG A 587 26.66 -8.27 12.57
CA ARG A 587 27.39 -9.50 12.18
C ARG A 587 26.62 -10.79 12.50
N HIS A 588 25.32 -10.82 12.22
CA HIS A 588 24.45 -11.94 12.61
C HIS A 588 24.84 -13.28 11.95
N HIS A 589 25.39 -13.22 10.74
CA HIS A 589 25.85 -14.40 9.98
C HIS A 589 27.09 -15.07 10.59
N GLU A 590 27.78 -14.41 11.53
CA GLU A 590 28.97 -14.93 12.23
C GLU A 590 28.62 -15.61 13.57
N GLY A 591 27.34 -15.71 13.95
CA GLY A 591 26.88 -16.60 15.04
C GLY A 591 27.31 -16.23 16.46
N TYR A 592 27.53 -14.93 16.74
CA TYR A 592 27.94 -14.48 18.08
C TYR A 592 26.79 -14.45 19.11
N ALA A 593 27.00 -15.16 20.22
CA ALA A 593 26.23 -14.99 21.45
C ALA A 593 26.75 -13.82 22.30
N ARG A 594 25.87 -12.84 22.54
CA ARG A 594 26.13 -11.67 23.40
C ARG A 594 26.31 -12.10 24.86
N GLY A 595 27.26 -11.50 25.54
CA GLY A 595 27.66 -11.85 26.91
C GLY A 595 28.73 -12.94 26.99
N VAL A 596 28.99 -13.67 25.89
CA VAL A 596 30.02 -14.71 25.81
C VAL A 596 31.12 -14.28 24.87
N HIS A 597 30.82 -14.12 23.57
CA HIS A 597 31.84 -13.88 22.56
C HIS A 597 32.37 -12.44 22.56
N ASP A 598 31.58 -11.47 23.00
CA ASP A 598 32.01 -10.09 23.19
C ASP A 598 33.00 -9.97 24.36
N HIS A 599 32.74 -10.66 25.46
CA HIS A 599 33.67 -10.76 26.60
C HIS A 599 34.95 -11.51 26.23
N ASP A 600 34.82 -12.69 25.62
CA ASP A 600 35.98 -13.50 25.21
C ASP A 600 36.85 -12.79 24.19
N ALA A 601 36.24 -12.14 23.18
CA ALA A 601 36.99 -11.41 22.17
C ALA A 601 37.67 -10.18 22.77
N ALA A 602 37.05 -9.49 23.74
CA ALA A 602 37.69 -8.40 24.47
C ALA A 602 38.93 -8.88 25.27
N GLN A 603 38.85 -10.04 25.92
CA GLN A 603 39.98 -10.66 26.62
C GLN A 603 41.12 -11.03 25.66
N LEU A 604 40.79 -11.74 24.57
CA LEU A 604 41.75 -12.19 23.58
C LEU A 604 42.43 -11.02 22.88
N LEU A 605 41.64 -10.02 22.46
CA LEU A 605 42.12 -8.82 21.79
C LEU A 605 42.99 -7.97 22.71
N GLY A 606 42.60 -7.79 23.97
CA GLY A 606 43.41 -7.12 24.99
C GLY A 606 44.76 -7.82 25.20
N THR A 607 44.73 -9.15 25.40
CA THR A 607 45.93 -9.98 25.55
C THR A 607 46.85 -9.86 24.34
N LEU A 608 46.29 -9.88 23.13
CA LEU A 608 47.03 -9.77 21.87
C LEU A 608 47.66 -8.39 21.68
N LEU A 609 46.95 -7.30 21.99
CA LEU A 609 47.50 -5.94 21.90
C LEU A 609 48.65 -5.73 22.88
N GLU A 610 48.51 -6.19 24.12
CA GLU A 610 49.57 -6.12 25.13
C GLU A 610 50.81 -6.91 24.70
N LEU A 611 50.63 -8.11 24.12
CA LEU A 611 51.72 -8.88 23.54
C LEU A 611 52.39 -8.12 22.38
N ARG A 612 51.62 -7.56 21.45
CA ARG A 612 52.16 -6.82 20.29
C ARG A 612 52.89 -5.55 20.69
N GLU A 613 52.45 -4.86 21.74
CA GLU A 613 53.13 -3.69 22.30
C GLU A 613 54.47 -4.07 22.93
N GLN A 614 54.50 -5.13 23.76
CA GLN A 614 55.74 -5.61 24.38
C GLN A 614 56.76 -6.14 23.36
N LEU A 615 56.28 -6.81 22.30
CA LEU A 615 57.13 -7.35 21.23
C LEU A 615 57.72 -6.25 20.35
N GLY A 616 57.05 -5.10 20.19
CA GLY A 616 57.48 -4.04 19.28
C GLY A 616 57.69 -4.58 17.86
N LEU A 617 58.89 -4.43 17.27
CA LEU A 617 59.21 -5.00 15.96
C LEU A 617 59.23 -6.54 15.93
N LEU A 618 59.33 -7.23 17.07
CA LEU A 618 59.22 -8.70 17.13
C LEU A 618 57.78 -9.19 16.94
N ARG A 619 56.78 -8.31 16.82
CA ARG A 619 55.38 -8.69 16.56
C ARG A 619 55.16 -9.31 15.18
N TYR A 620 56.03 -9.00 14.22
CA TYR A 620 56.06 -9.67 12.91
C TYR A 620 56.77 -11.01 13.06
N SER A 621 56.37 -12.05 12.33
CA SER A 621 56.95 -13.39 12.51
C SER A 621 58.47 -13.41 12.23
N PRO A 622 59.26 -14.29 12.87
CA PRO A 622 60.71 -14.38 12.64
C PRO A 622 61.07 -14.60 11.17
N ALA A 623 60.26 -15.38 10.45
CA ALA A 623 60.41 -15.60 9.00
C ALA A 623 60.31 -14.29 8.20
N ILE A 624 59.24 -13.52 8.39
CA ILE A 624 59.03 -12.23 7.70
C ILE A 624 60.19 -11.28 7.98
N ARG A 625 60.60 -11.16 9.25
CA ARG A 625 61.69 -10.26 9.63
C ARG A 625 63.01 -10.66 8.98
N ALA A 626 63.36 -11.94 9.02
CA ALA A 626 64.62 -12.45 8.51
C ALA A 626 64.72 -12.35 6.98
N ARG A 627 63.69 -12.79 6.27
CA ARG A 627 63.57 -12.71 4.80
C ARG A 627 63.59 -11.26 4.32
N THR A 628 62.81 -10.39 4.97
CA THR A 628 62.79 -8.95 4.64
C THR A 628 64.15 -8.32 4.84
N TRP A 629 64.84 -8.65 5.94
CA TRP A 629 66.18 -8.13 6.21
C TRP A 629 67.21 -8.59 5.18
N LEU A 630 67.18 -9.87 4.79
CA LEU A 630 68.01 -10.41 3.72
C LEU A 630 67.76 -9.67 2.40
N ILE A 631 66.50 -9.58 1.96
CA ILE A 631 66.15 -8.91 0.70
C ILE A 631 66.65 -7.47 0.73
N TRP A 632 66.39 -6.73 1.81
CA TRP A 632 66.83 -5.35 1.95
C TRP A 632 68.35 -5.23 1.89
N HIS A 633 69.10 -6.06 2.61
CA HIS A 633 70.55 -5.86 2.73
C HIS A 633 71.39 -6.53 1.64
N GLN A 634 70.89 -7.57 0.98
CA GLN A 634 71.67 -8.33 0.00
C GLN A 634 71.13 -8.22 -1.43
N LEU A 635 69.84 -7.92 -1.63
CA LEU A 635 69.21 -7.96 -2.96
C LEU A 635 68.77 -6.59 -3.49
N VAL A 636 68.39 -5.65 -2.61
CA VAL A 636 68.02 -4.29 -3.04
C VAL A 636 69.28 -3.46 -3.31
N PRO A 637 69.40 -2.82 -4.49
CA PRO A 637 70.55 -1.97 -4.84
C PRO A 637 70.78 -0.84 -3.82
N ALA A 638 72.04 -0.58 -3.50
CA ALA A 638 72.43 0.41 -2.49
C ALA A 638 71.75 1.79 -2.69
N ILE A 639 71.66 2.25 -3.95
CA ILE A 639 71.08 3.55 -4.29
C ILE A 639 69.59 3.65 -3.94
N ASP A 640 68.83 2.56 -4.10
CA ASP A 640 67.40 2.53 -3.81
C ASP A 640 67.14 2.46 -2.30
N ARG A 641 68.00 1.74 -1.57
CA ARG A 641 67.98 1.70 -0.10
C ARG A 641 68.26 3.07 0.50
N GLU A 642 69.34 3.71 0.08
CA GLU A 642 69.74 5.03 0.60
C GLU A 642 68.64 6.07 0.40
N ARG A 643 67.99 6.07 -0.77
CA ARG A 643 66.87 6.98 -1.07
C ARG A 643 65.66 6.70 -0.18
N ALA A 644 65.30 5.44 0.00
CA ALA A 644 64.16 5.05 0.85
C ALA A 644 64.46 5.33 2.34
N GLU A 645 65.66 5.03 2.81
CA GLU A 645 66.11 5.33 4.16
C GLU A 645 66.12 6.83 4.44
N ALA A 646 66.66 7.64 3.53
CA ALA A 646 66.66 9.10 3.67
C ALA A 646 65.23 9.64 3.80
N TRP A 647 64.30 9.11 3.00
CA TRP A 647 62.89 9.52 3.03
C TRP A 647 62.21 9.16 4.36
N ILE A 648 62.36 7.92 4.82
CA ILE A 648 61.75 7.44 6.08
C ILE A 648 62.42 8.09 7.31
N LYS A 649 63.74 8.28 7.29
CA LYS A 649 64.46 9.01 8.36
C LYS A 649 64.04 10.48 8.41
N GLY A 650 63.78 11.11 7.26
CA GLY A 650 63.19 12.45 7.19
C GLY A 650 61.81 12.51 7.86
N PHE A 651 60.97 11.50 7.61
CA PHE A 651 59.69 11.35 8.29
C PHE A 651 59.84 11.12 9.81
N ALA A 652 60.79 10.27 10.23
CA ALA A 652 61.07 10.04 11.64
C ALA A 652 61.51 11.34 12.36
N HIS A 653 62.33 12.16 11.71
CA HIS A 653 62.70 13.48 12.22
C HIS A 653 61.49 14.42 12.33
N MET A 654 60.61 14.41 11.33
CA MET A 654 59.38 15.19 11.32
C MET A 654 58.42 14.78 12.45
N ILE A 655 58.26 13.48 12.76
CA ILE A 655 57.48 13.03 13.93
C ILE A 655 58.06 13.60 15.23
N GLY A 656 59.39 13.69 15.35
CA GLY A 656 60.04 14.30 16.50
C GLY A 656 59.68 15.78 16.70
N LEU A 657 59.34 16.48 15.61
CA LEU A 657 58.88 17.88 15.62
C LEU A 657 57.35 18.00 15.75
N LEU A 658 56.61 17.05 15.18
CA LEU A 658 55.14 17.01 15.12
C LEU A 658 54.65 15.61 15.54
N PRO A 659 54.43 15.37 16.85
CA PRO A 659 54.13 14.03 17.38
C PRO A 659 52.83 13.39 16.86
N ALA A 660 51.93 14.18 16.27
CA ALA A 660 50.66 13.71 15.70
C ALA A 660 50.75 13.36 14.20
N ALA A 661 51.92 13.47 13.57
CA ALA A 661 52.07 13.19 12.16
C ALA A 661 51.93 11.68 11.86
N VAL A 662 51.00 11.34 10.96
CA VAL A 662 50.75 9.97 10.49
C VAL A 662 51.55 9.73 9.21
N PRO A 663 52.19 8.55 9.05
CA PRO A 663 52.92 8.22 7.82
C PRO A 663 51.98 8.13 6.62
N ASP A 664 52.41 8.73 5.51
CA ASP A 664 51.73 8.59 4.22
C ASP A 664 51.82 7.12 3.73
N PRO A 665 50.73 6.51 3.22
CA PRO A 665 50.74 5.15 2.67
C PRO A 665 51.81 4.92 1.59
N ALA A 666 52.28 5.97 0.91
CA ALA A 666 53.33 5.89 -0.10
C ALA A 666 54.67 5.36 0.43
N TYR A 667 54.97 5.53 1.74
CA TYR A 667 56.16 4.93 2.35
C TYR A 667 56.10 3.40 2.30
N ALA A 668 54.99 2.83 2.77
CA ALA A 668 54.77 1.38 2.78
C ALA A 668 54.70 0.83 1.35
N ALA A 669 53.98 1.49 0.45
CA ALA A 669 53.86 1.06 -0.95
C ALA A 669 55.22 1.01 -1.67
N ARG A 670 56.10 1.99 -1.43
CA ARG A 670 57.45 2.00 -2.00
C ARG A 670 58.30 0.84 -1.49
N LEU A 671 58.28 0.59 -0.17
CA LEU A 671 59.02 -0.54 0.41
C LEU A 671 58.48 -1.87 -0.11
N GLN A 672 57.16 -2.03 -0.18
CA GLN A 672 56.52 -3.22 -0.77
C GLN A 672 56.93 -3.42 -2.24
N SER A 673 56.99 -2.36 -3.04
CA SER A 673 57.46 -2.44 -4.43
C SER A 673 58.92 -2.88 -4.55
N LEU A 674 59.81 -2.37 -3.68
CA LEU A 674 61.22 -2.78 -3.65
C LEU A 674 61.38 -4.24 -3.21
N LEU A 675 60.67 -4.66 -2.16
CA LEU A 675 60.68 -6.03 -1.67
C LEU A 675 60.16 -7.01 -2.73
N SER A 676 59.05 -6.66 -3.39
CA SER A 676 58.48 -7.46 -4.48
C SER A 676 59.44 -7.57 -5.67
N ARG A 677 60.00 -6.44 -6.15
CA ARG A 677 60.90 -6.43 -7.31
C ARG A 677 62.17 -7.28 -7.10
N HIS A 678 62.74 -7.26 -5.90
CA HIS A 678 64.05 -7.85 -5.64
C HIS A 678 63.98 -9.19 -4.87
N GLY A 679 62.83 -9.57 -4.31
CA GLY A 679 62.72 -10.72 -3.41
C GLY A 679 61.43 -11.54 -3.55
N ALA A 680 60.72 -11.47 -4.68
CA ALA A 680 59.49 -12.24 -4.93
C ALA A 680 59.64 -13.77 -4.78
N ASP A 681 60.86 -14.29 -4.88
CA ASP A 681 61.18 -15.70 -4.71
C ASP A 681 61.49 -16.11 -3.25
N ILE A 682 61.65 -15.13 -2.36
CA ILE A 682 62.00 -15.33 -0.95
C ILE A 682 60.85 -14.95 -0.01
N LEU A 683 60.08 -13.91 -0.37
CA LEU A 683 58.98 -13.37 0.43
C LEU A 683 57.69 -13.42 -0.41
N ASP A 684 56.68 -14.12 0.09
CA ASP A 684 55.43 -14.29 -0.64
C ASP A 684 54.69 -12.94 -0.79
N GLU A 685 53.87 -12.80 -1.83
CA GLU A 685 53.12 -11.56 -2.10
C GLU A 685 52.26 -11.12 -0.90
N GLN A 686 51.76 -12.11 -0.14
CA GLN A 686 50.94 -11.92 1.05
C GLN A 686 51.76 -11.46 2.27
N GLU A 687 53.05 -11.77 2.32
CA GLU A 687 53.96 -11.36 3.38
C GLU A 687 54.53 -9.96 3.15
N LEU A 688 54.47 -9.44 1.90
CA LEU A 688 55.00 -8.14 1.52
C LEU A 688 54.50 -6.96 2.38
N PRO A 689 53.19 -6.83 2.72
CA PRO A 689 52.73 -5.73 3.56
C PRO A 689 53.36 -5.77 4.97
N SER A 690 53.42 -6.95 5.57
CA SER A 690 54.04 -7.17 6.88
C SER A 690 55.56 -6.94 6.83
N GLY A 691 56.23 -7.36 5.76
CA GLY A 691 57.64 -7.08 5.51
C GLY A 691 57.92 -5.58 5.36
N ALA A 692 57.12 -4.87 4.56
CA ALA A 692 57.22 -3.42 4.37
C ALA A 692 56.97 -2.66 5.69
N ALA A 693 55.97 -3.07 6.47
CA ALA A 693 55.66 -2.45 7.77
C ALA A 693 56.74 -2.72 8.82
N TYR A 694 57.33 -3.93 8.83
CA TYR A 694 58.51 -4.25 9.64
C TYR A 694 59.69 -3.36 9.26
N LEU A 695 60.03 -3.31 7.97
CA LEU A 695 61.18 -2.56 7.46
C LEU A 695 61.01 -1.04 7.69
N PHE A 696 59.80 -0.51 7.50
CA PHE A 696 59.49 0.88 7.82
C PHE A 696 59.80 1.21 9.28
N GLY A 697 59.28 0.42 10.23
CA GLY A 697 59.52 0.63 11.66
C GLY A 697 61.01 0.47 12.03
N GLN A 698 61.70 -0.47 11.39
CA GLN A 698 63.13 -0.69 11.59
C GLN A 698 63.99 0.50 11.11
N ILE A 699 63.67 1.09 9.96
CA ILE A 699 64.34 2.29 9.42
C ILE A 699 63.97 3.53 10.24
N GLN A 700 62.69 3.67 10.64
CA GLN A 700 62.19 4.79 11.43
C GLN A 700 62.92 4.91 12.78
N LEU A 701 63.20 3.78 13.44
CA LEU A 701 64.00 3.74 14.67
C LEU A 701 65.50 4.03 14.44
N SER A 702 65.92 4.30 13.20
CA SER A 702 67.32 4.56 12.79
C SER A 702 68.31 3.47 13.23
N ARG A 703 67.83 2.22 13.33
CA ARG A 703 68.64 1.09 13.79
C ARG A 703 69.37 0.45 12.62
N ARG A 704 70.71 0.47 12.68
CA ARG A 704 71.60 -0.17 11.69
C ARG A 704 71.60 -1.71 11.75
N ARG A 705 70.99 -2.31 12.76
CA ARG A 705 70.95 -3.76 13.01
C ARG A 705 69.51 -4.19 13.32
N PRO A 706 69.07 -5.40 12.92
CA PRO A 706 67.71 -5.86 13.16
C PRO A 706 67.52 -6.19 14.64
N MET A 707 66.28 -6.13 15.11
CA MET A 707 65.92 -6.69 16.41
C MET A 707 65.78 -8.20 16.29
N LEU A 708 66.53 -8.94 17.10
CA LEU A 708 66.60 -10.40 17.06
C LEU A 708 65.88 -11.02 18.25
N SER A 709 65.21 -12.15 18.03
CA SER A 709 64.62 -12.93 19.12
C SER A 709 65.70 -13.61 19.96
N ALA A 710 65.58 -13.58 21.30
CA ALA A 710 66.47 -14.34 22.18
C ALA A 710 66.51 -15.84 21.83
N VAL A 711 65.39 -16.40 21.38
CA VAL A 711 65.26 -17.79 20.93
C VAL A 711 66.14 -18.08 19.71
N ALA A 712 66.19 -17.18 18.73
CA ALA A 712 67.01 -17.37 17.53
C ALA A 712 68.51 -17.26 17.84
N VAL A 713 68.89 -16.32 18.71
CA VAL A 713 70.29 -16.21 19.19
C VAL A 713 70.71 -17.48 19.91
N HIS A 714 69.87 -17.99 20.81
CA HIS A 714 70.15 -19.23 21.52
C HIS A 714 70.23 -20.45 20.58
N GLY A 715 69.34 -20.53 19.58
CA GLY A 715 69.39 -21.58 18.56
C GLY A 715 70.68 -21.56 17.73
N TYR A 716 71.17 -20.37 17.41
CA TYR A 716 72.46 -20.20 16.74
C TYR A 716 73.65 -20.58 17.64
N GLU A 717 73.66 -20.18 18.92
CA GLU A 717 74.68 -20.59 19.88
C GLU A 717 74.72 -22.11 20.06
N LEU A 718 73.55 -22.75 20.08
CA LEU A 718 73.43 -24.21 20.16
C LEU A 718 74.00 -24.91 18.91
N LEU A 719 73.78 -24.35 17.71
CA LEU A 719 74.41 -24.82 16.49
C LEU A 719 75.94 -24.73 16.59
N GLU A 720 76.46 -23.60 17.08
CA GLU A 720 77.90 -23.43 17.24
C GLU A 720 78.53 -24.40 18.24
N GLN A 721 77.79 -24.77 19.29
CA GLN A 721 78.22 -25.79 20.26
C GLN A 721 78.21 -27.20 19.66
N HIS A 722 77.32 -27.47 18.70
CA HIS A 722 77.22 -28.77 18.03
C HIS A 722 78.27 -28.99 16.93
N LEU A 723 78.81 -27.91 16.36
CA LEU A 723 79.81 -27.98 15.29
C LEU A 723 81.23 -27.81 15.85
N ALA A 724 82.14 -28.70 15.47
CA ALA A 724 83.57 -28.52 15.75
C ALA A 724 84.08 -27.23 15.11
N GLU A 725 85.11 -26.60 15.69
CA GLU A 725 85.65 -25.31 15.21
C GLU A 725 86.06 -25.34 13.73
N LEU A 726 86.67 -26.44 13.28
CA LEU A 726 87.05 -26.62 11.88
C LEU A 726 85.84 -26.69 10.94
N ASP A 727 84.76 -27.35 11.36
CA ASP A 727 83.55 -27.49 10.56
C ASP A 727 82.75 -26.17 10.51
N ARG A 728 82.79 -25.38 11.58
CA ARG A 728 82.25 -24.00 11.60
C ARG A 728 82.96 -23.11 10.59
N GLN A 729 84.30 -23.15 10.56
CA GLN A 729 85.09 -22.38 9.59
C GLN A 729 84.79 -22.80 8.15
N LYS A 730 84.75 -24.11 7.86
CA LYS A 730 84.41 -24.61 6.52
C LYS A 730 83.00 -24.21 6.08
N LEU A 731 82.02 -24.25 6.99
CA LEU A 731 80.65 -23.82 6.70
C LEU A 731 80.61 -22.32 6.39
N GLN A 732 81.31 -21.49 7.16
CA GLN A 732 81.42 -20.05 6.90
C GLN A 732 82.14 -19.75 5.58
N GLU A 733 83.23 -20.44 5.26
CA GLU A 733 83.92 -20.33 3.98
C GLU A 733 83.01 -20.72 2.80
N THR A 734 82.23 -21.79 2.96
CA THR A 734 81.27 -22.24 1.94
C THR A 734 80.20 -21.19 1.68
N LEU A 735 79.65 -20.57 2.73
CA LEU A 735 78.69 -19.49 2.60
C LEU A 735 79.33 -18.21 2.02
N ALA A 736 80.57 -17.88 2.41
CA ALA A 736 81.29 -16.73 1.89
C ALA A 736 81.61 -16.86 0.38
N ASN A 737 81.88 -18.09 -0.09
CA ASN A 737 82.07 -18.36 -1.52
C ASN A 737 80.79 -18.16 -2.35
N LEU A 738 79.63 -18.06 -1.71
CA LEU A 738 78.33 -17.78 -2.34
C LEU A 738 77.93 -16.29 -2.20
N ASN A 739 78.84 -15.40 -1.80
CA ASN A 739 78.52 -13.96 -1.64
C ASN A 739 77.99 -13.29 -2.92
N ASP A 740 78.39 -13.76 -4.10
CA ASP A 740 77.91 -13.25 -5.40
C ASP A 740 76.48 -13.74 -5.74
N ASP A 741 75.96 -14.74 -5.01
CA ASP A 741 74.58 -15.22 -5.10
C ASP A 741 73.94 -15.35 -3.70
N PRO A 742 73.43 -14.23 -3.14
CA PRO A 742 72.81 -14.24 -1.81
C PRO A 742 71.58 -15.16 -1.70
N ARG A 743 70.96 -15.53 -2.83
CA ARG A 743 69.82 -16.46 -2.85
C ARG A 743 70.29 -17.88 -2.60
N ALA A 744 71.32 -18.31 -3.32
CA ALA A 744 71.93 -19.63 -3.11
C ALA A 744 72.48 -19.76 -1.68
N ALA A 745 73.12 -18.71 -1.16
CA ALA A 745 73.57 -18.66 0.23
C ALA A 745 72.40 -18.81 1.21
N TRP A 746 71.28 -18.11 0.99
CA TRP A 746 70.08 -18.21 1.83
C TRP A 746 69.48 -19.61 1.88
N ILE A 747 69.36 -20.27 0.73
CA ILE A 747 68.84 -21.64 0.64
C ILE A 747 69.76 -22.59 1.42
N LEU A 748 71.08 -22.52 1.19
CA LEU A 748 72.05 -23.37 1.87
C LEU A 748 72.04 -23.17 3.39
N ALA A 749 71.94 -21.92 3.86
CA ALA A 749 71.83 -21.62 5.28
C ALA A 749 70.55 -22.23 5.89
N ASN A 750 69.40 -22.07 5.23
CA ASN A 750 68.15 -22.65 5.70
C ASN A 750 68.16 -24.18 5.72
N ASP A 751 68.72 -24.81 4.69
CA ASP A 751 68.88 -26.27 4.65
C ASP A 751 69.81 -26.76 5.76
N THR A 752 70.88 -26.01 6.05
CA THR A 752 71.79 -26.30 7.15
C THR A 752 71.08 -26.21 8.50
N ILE A 753 70.32 -25.15 8.75
CA ILE A 753 69.55 -25.01 10.00
C ILE A 753 68.46 -26.07 10.09
N ARG A 754 67.75 -26.39 9.00
CA ARG A 754 66.75 -27.46 8.99
C ARG A 754 67.38 -28.80 9.39
N ALA A 755 68.49 -29.18 8.74
CA ALA A 755 69.20 -30.42 9.04
C ALA A 755 69.75 -30.45 10.47
N PHE A 756 70.15 -29.31 11.03
CA PHE A 756 70.55 -29.19 12.43
C PHE A 756 69.36 -29.40 13.37
N LEU A 757 68.23 -28.71 13.14
CA LEU A 757 67.05 -28.82 13.98
C LEU A 757 66.47 -30.25 13.97
N GLU A 758 66.46 -30.94 12.82
CA GLU A 758 66.02 -32.34 12.71
C GLU A 758 66.83 -33.32 13.57
N ARG A 759 68.06 -32.95 13.98
CA ARG A 759 68.91 -33.76 14.85
C ARG A 759 68.66 -33.53 16.34
N LEU A 760 67.89 -32.51 16.71
CA LEU A 760 67.58 -32.19 18.11
C LEU A 760 66.38 -33.01 18.62
N PRO A 761 66.25 -33.22 19.95
CA PRO A 761 65.06 -33.84 20.53
C PRO A 761 63.78 -33.05 20.18
N ALA A 762 62.66 -33.74 19.95
CA ALA A 762 61.40 -33.12 19.51
C ALA A 762 60.94 -31.91 20.35
N ALA A 763 61.07 -32.00 21.69
CA ALA A 763 60.72 -30.89 22.60
C ALA A 763 61.58 -29.63 22.39
N THR A 764 62.84 -29.82 22.00
CA THR A 764 63.78 -28.74 21.68
C THR A 764 63.48 -28.16 20.30
N VAL A 765 63.08 -28.99 19.34
CA VAL A 765 62.67 -28.56 17.99
C VAL A 765 61.45 -27.65 18.04
N GLU A 766 60.44 -27.99 18.85
CA GLU A 766 59.24 -27.15 19.03
C GLU A 766 59.58 -25.73 19.53
N SER A 767 60.67 -25.58 20.29
CA SER A 767 61.12 -24.29 20.79
C SER A 767 61.77 -23.42 19.71
N PHE A 768 62.32 -24.02 18.65
CA PHE A 768 63.05 -23.32 17.58
C PHE A 768 62.34 -23.30 16.23
N ALA A 769 61.29 -24.12 16.03
CA ALA A 769 60.64 -24.32 14.73
C ALA A 769 60.18 -23.01 14.06
N GLY A 770 59.63 -22.06 14.84
CA GLY A 770 59.19 -20.75 14.34
C GLY A 770 60.33 -19.74 14.05
N HIS A 771 61.57 -20.07 14.40
CA HIS A 771 62.73 -19.15 14.37
C HIS A 771 63.82 -19.57 13.38
N ARG A 772 63.60 -20.63 12.58
CA ARG A 772 64.59 -21.19 11.64
C ARG A 772 65.23 -20.12 10.74
N ASP A 773 64.41 -19.31 10.10
CA ASP A 773 64.86 -18.31 9.14
C ASP A 773 65.70 -17.19 9.81
N GLU A 774 65.40 -16.85 11.07
CA GLU A 774 66.18 -15.88 11.85
C GLU A 774 67.53 -16.47 12.31
N ILE A 775 67.57 -17.78 12.62
CA ILE A 775 68.83 -18.50 12.88
C ILE A 775 69.67 -18.58 11.60
N ALA A 776 69.05 -18.83 10.44
CA ALA A 776 69.73 -18.86 9.14
C ALA A 776 70.31 -17.48 8.78
N LEU A 777 69.59 -16.40 9.12
CA LEU A 777 70.09 -15.03 8.96
C LEU A 777 71.36 -14.78 9.80
N LEU A 778 71.37 -15.24 11.05
CA LEU A 778 72.54 -15.16 11.93
C LEU A 778 73.74 -15.94 11.39
N LEU A 779 73.49 -17.09 10.74
CA LEU A 779 74.53 -17.88 10.08
C LEU A 779 75.12 -17.17 8.86
N LEU A 780 74.30 -16.48 8.07
CA LEU A 780 74.73 -15.75 6.87
C LEU A 780 75.40 -14.41 7.15
N MET A 781 75.02 -13.77 8.26
CA MET A 781 75.53 -12.45 8.62
C MET A 781 76.11 -12.50 10.04
N PRO A 782 77.30 -13.10 10.24
CA PRO A 782 77.91 -13.25 11.56
C PRO A 782 78.14 -11.92 12.28
N ASP A 783 78.33 -10.83 11.53
CA ASP A 783 78.51 -9.47 12.07
C ASP A 783 77.33 -8.98 12.92
N LEU A 784 76.13 -9.55 12.71
CA LEU A 784 74.95 -9.27 13.53
C LEU A 784 75.13 -9.72 14.98
N LYS A 785 76.02 -10.69 15.24
CA LYS A 785 76.34 -11.23 16.57
C LYS A 785 77.21 -10.33 17.43
N ALA A 786 78.05 -9.46 16.84
CA ALA A 786 79.06 -8.72 17.60
C ALA A 786 78.46 -7.78 18.67
N THR A 787 77.24 -7.26 18.41
CA THR A 787 76.40 -6.49 19.36
C THR A 787 74.92 -6.65 18.99
N PRO A 788 74.25 -7.75 19.40
CA PRO A 788 72.91 -8.05 18.95
C PRO A 788 71.89 -7.23 19.75
N TYR A 789 70.91 -6.64 19.06
CA TYR A 789 69.77 -6.02 19.74
C TYR A 789 68.73 -7.11 20.03
N VAL A 790 68.93 -7.83 21.14
CA VAL A 790 68.11 -8.98 21.52
C VAL A 790 66.95 -8.54 22.41
N SER A 791 65.75 -9.02 22.13
CA SER A 791 64.63 -8.92 23.07
C SER A 791 64.18 -10.30 23.51
N SER A 792 63.92 -10.43 24.82
CA SER A 792 63.37 -11.61 25.48
C SER A 792 61.87 -11.48 25.78
N ALA A 793 61.20 -10.50 25.14
CA ALA A 793 59.76 -10.32 25.29
C ALA A 793 59.01 -11.61 24.90
N PRO A 794 58.11 -12.12 25.76
CA PRO A 794 57.40 -13.36 25.50
C PRO A 794 56.43 -13.18 24.32
N SER A 795 56.44 -14.11 23.37
CA SER A 795 55.46 -14.15 22.27
C SER A 795 54.15 -14.85 22.64
N ARG A 796 54.11 -15.52 23.80
CA ARG A 796 52.98 -16.30 24.30
C ARG A 796 52.44 -15.76 25.61
N ARG A 797 51.12 -15.72 25.74
CA ARG A 797 50.41 -15.39 26.99
C ARG A 797 49.09 -16.15 27.08
N ASN A 798 48.72 -16.58 28.27
CA ASN A 798 47.40 -17.16 28.50
C ASN A 798 46.37 -16.03 28.68
N ALA A 799 45.29 -16.08 27.90
CA ALA A 799 44.09 -15.29 28.10
C ALA A 799 43.15 -16.05 29.05
N PRO A 800 42.96 -15.58 30.29
CA PRO A 800 42.11 -16.25 31.28
C PRO A 800 40.64 -15.86 31.15
N SER A 801 39.78 -16.53 31.91
CA SER A 801 38.38 -16.16 32.13
C SER A 801 37.54 -16.11 30.85
N LEU A 802 37.77 -17.05 29.94
CA LEU A 802 36.95 -17.26 28.75
C LEU A 802 35.69 -18.07 29.10
N LEU A 803 34.56 -17.66 28.54
CA LEU A 803 33.21 -18.19 28.82
C LEU A 803 32.72 -19.17 27.73
N GLY A 804 33.31 -19.11 26.54
CA GLY A 804 32.94 -19.97 25.42
C GLY A 804 33.30 -21.43 25.59
N ASP A 805 32.63 -22.27 24.80
CA ASP A 805 32.93 -23.69 24.65
C ASP A 805 33.53 -23.93 23.27
N HIS A 806 34.80 -24.36 23.23
CA HIS A 806 35.53 -24.65 22.01
C HIS A 806 36.75 -25.55 22.30
N ALA A 807 37.15 -26.39 21.34
CA ALA A 807 38.26 -27.35 21.49
C ALA A 807 39.63 -26.71 21.85
N ARG A 808 39.80 -25.41 21.58
CA ARG A 808 41.02 -24.63 21.90
C ARG A 808 41.00 -24.01 23.30
N ILE A 809 39.87 -23.99 23.98
CA ILE A 809 39.74 -23.47 25.34
C ILE A 809 39.97 -24.63 26.31
N ARG A 810 40.96 -24.49 27.20
CA ARG A 810 41.28 -25.48 28.22
C ARG A 810 41.14 -24.85 29.60
N GLY A 811 40.20 -25.35 30.40
CA GLY A 811 39.95 -24.83 31.76
C GLY A 811 39.55 -23.34 31.79
N GLY A 812 38.79 -22.86 30.80
CA GLY A 812 38.40 -21.45 30.69
C GLY A 812 39.55 -20.51 30.30
N SER A 813 40.63 -21.03 29.72
CA SER A 813 41.78 -20.25 29.26
C SER A 813 42.24 -20.68 27.87
N LEU A 814 42.82 -19.75 27.12
CA LEU A 814 43.42 -20.00 25.80
C LEU A 814 44.82 -19.40 25.75
N THR A 815 45.81 -20.19 25.31
CA THR A 815 47.17 -19.69 25.09
C THR A 815 47.25 -18.95 23.76
N VAL A 816 47.45 -17.64 23.81
CA VAL A 816 47.64 -16.78 22.65
C VAL A 816 49.13 -16.69 22.34
N ASP A 817 49.54 -17.23 21.21
CA ASP A 817 50.85 -16.95 20.59
C ASP A 817 50.65 -15.86 19.53
N ALA A 818 51.35 -14.73 19.67
CA ALA A 818 51.12 -13.55 18.84
C ALA A 818 51.36 -13.79 17.34
N HIS A 819 52.27 -14.71 16.99
CA HIS A 819 52.57 -15.03 15.60
C HIS A 819 51.57 -16.05 15.05
N GLU A 820 51.36 -17.15 15.78
CA GLU A 820 50.44 -18.22 15.38
C GLU A 820 49.00 -17.73 15.26
N PHE A 821 48.56 -16.87 16.18
CA PHE A 821 47.20 -16.32 16.20
C PHE A 821 46.90 -15.51 14.94
N VAL A 822 47.80 -14.60 14.58
CA VAL A 822 47.64 -13.74 13.40
C VAL A 822 47.76 -14.57 12.12
N GLU A 823 48.80 -15.38 11.99
CA GLU A 823 49.05 -16.18 10.78
C GLU A 823 47.89 -17.15 10.49
N ARG A 824 47.41 -17.89 11.51
CA ARG A 824 46.30 -18.83 11.36
C ARG A 824 45.02 -18.11 10.95
N LEU A 825 44.67 -17.01 11.62
CA LEU A 825 43.40 -16.33 11.40
C LEU A 825 43.39 -15.50 10.11
N GLU A 826 44.52 -14.90 9.70
CA GLU A 826 44.65 -14.27 8.39
C GLU A 826 44.53 -15.30 7.25
N LYS A 827 45.20 -16.45 7.38
CA LYS A 827 45.07 -17.55 6.41
C LYS A 827 43.63 -18.04 6.34
N TYR A 828 42.96 -18.17 7.49
CA TYR A 828 41.57 -18.58 7.57
C TYR A 828 40.61 -17.54 6.94
N GLN A 829 40.81 -16.24 7.21
CA GLN A 829 40.05 -15.14 6.58
C GLN A 829 40.25 -15.05 5.07
N ARG A 830 41.43 -15.44 4.56
CA ARG A 830 41.74 -15.39 3.13
C ARG A 830 41.26 -16.59 2.34
N ASP A 831 41.34 -17.79 2.91
CA ASP A 831 41.01 -19.04 2.20
C ASP A 831 39.58 -19.50 2.54
N ILE A 832 39.30 -19.71 3.82
CA ILE A 832 38.07 -20.37 4.26
C ILE A 832 36.85 -19.45 4.15
N VAL A 833 36.96 -18.20 4.62
CA VAL A 833 35.82 -17.27 4.63
C VAL A 833 35.26 -16.99 3.23
N PRO A 834 36.07 -16.70 2.19
CA PRO A 834 35.55 -16.46 0.84
C PRO A 834 34.96 -17.73 0.22
N ARG A 835 35.56 -18.90 0.45
CA ARG A 835 35.03 -20.19 -0.02
C ARG A 835 33.71 -20.55 0.66
N TYR A 836 33.56 -20.24 1.95
CA TYR A 836 32.31 -20.40 2.68
C TYR A 836 31.21 -19.46 2.17
N ALA A 837 31.55 -18.21 1.89
CA ALA A 837 30.62 -17.24 1.30
C ALA A 837 30.17 -17.69 -0.10
N ALA A 838 31.10 -18.13 -0.95
CA ALA A 838 30.80 -18.69 -2.27
C ALA A 838 29.92 -19.94 -2.18
N LEU A 839 30.20 -20.86 -1.25
CA LEU A 839 29.38 -22.04 -0.98
C LEU A 839 27.95 -21.65 -0.57
N SER A 840 27.82 -20.68 0.34
CA SER A 840 26.52 -20.22 0.82
C SER A 840 25.68 -19.61 -0.30
N ALA A 841 26.30 -18.76 -1.14
CA ALA A 841 25.67 -18.19 -2.31
C ALA A 841 25.27 -19.25 -3.34
N ALA A 842 26.15 -20.22 -3.62
CA ALA A 842 25.85 -21.34 -4.52
C ALA A 842 24.70 -22.20 -4.00
N LYS A 843 24.70 -22.57 -2.71
CA LYS A 843 23.59 -23.31 -2.07
C LYS A 843 22.26 -22.56 -2.19
N GLN A 844 22.25 -21.24 -1.94
CA GLN A 844 21.04 -20.43 -2.07
C GLN A 844 20.52 -20.38 -3.51
N MET A 845 21.39 -20.14 -4.48
CA MET A 845 21.03 -20.14 -5.90
C MET A 845 20.44 -21.48 -6.35
N ILE A 846 21.10 -22.58 -6.01
CA ILE A 846 20.66 -23.94 -6.36
C ILE A 846 19.33 -24.28 -5.69
N LEU A 847 19.17 -23.93 -4.41
CA LEU A 847 17.91 -24.13 -3.70
C LEU A 847 16.76 -23.36 -4.34
N GLU A 848 16.99 -22.11 -4.76
CA GLU A 848 15.96 -21.29 -5.39
C GLU A 848 15.58 -21.82 -6.78
N GLN A 849 16.56 -22.20 -7.60
CA GLN A 849 16.33 -22.88 -8.88
C GLN A 849 15.55 -24.19 -8.69
N ALA A 850 15.91 -24.98 -7.68
CA ALA A 850 15.24 -26.22 -7.38
C ALA A 850 13.82 -26.01 -6.84
N ARG A 851 13.57 -24.97 -6.03
CA ARG A 851 12.21 -24.58 -5.58
C ARG A 851 11.32 -24.21 -6.75
N GLN A 852 11.83 -23.46 -7.73
CA GLN A 852 11.09 -23.07 -8.93
C GLN A 852 10.81 -24.28 -9.84
N ARG A 853 11.82 -25.14 -10.06
CA ARG A 853 11.68 -26.34 -10.88
C ARG A 853 10.68 -27.34 -10.28
N LEU A 854 10.81 -27.63 -8.98
CA LEU A 854 9.94 -28.60 -8.29
C LEU A 854 8.59 -28.03 -7.88
N ARG A 855 8.41 -26.69 -7.94
CA ARG A 855 7.19 -25.98 -7.56
C ARG A 855 6.64 -26.40 -6.19
N VAL A 856 7.52 -26.49 -5.19
CA VAL A 856 7.21 -27.01 -3.85
C VAL A 856 5.97 -26.36 -3.21
N HIS A 857 5.71 -25.09 -3.51
CA HIS A 857 4.55 -24.34 -3.02
C HIS A 857 3.19 -24.87 -3.53
N GLU A 858 3.16 -25.57 -4.67
CA GLU A 858 1.94 -26.20 -5.21
C GLU A 858 1.52 -27.42 -4.37
N PHE A 859 2.43 -28.02 -3.60
CA PHE A 859 2.14 -29.24 -2.82
C PHE A 859 1.64 -28.99 -1.40
N GLN A 860 1.54 -27.72 -1.01
CA GLN A 860 0.97 -27.34 0.29
C GLN A 860 -0.55 -27.33 0.18
N ALA A 861 -1.21 -28.20 0.93
CA ALA A 861 -2.66 -28.21 1.01
C ALA A 861 -3.18 -26.91 1.64
N LYS A 862 -3.96 -26.15 0.88
CA LYS A 862 -4.57 -24.88 1.31
C LYS A 862 -6.05 -25.09 1.60
N VAL A 863 -6.42 -25.04 2.88
CA VAL A 863 -7.83 -25.09 3.27
C VAL A 863 -8.47 -23.74 2.94
N LEU A 864 -9.53 -23.76 2.13
CA LEU A 864 -10.32 -22.56 1.85
C LEU A 864 -10.87 -21.98 3.16
N THR A 865 -10.75 -20.67 3.33
CA THR A 865 -11.29 -19.97 4.51
C THR A 865 -12.81 -20.11 4.64
N SER A 866 -13.52 -20.40 3.54
CA SER A 866 -14.96 -20.68 3.53
C SER A 866 -15.33 -22.12 3.91
N PHE A 867 -14.36 -23.04 4.04
CA PHE A 867 -14.65 -24.42 4.42
C PHE A 867 -15.08 -24.50 5.89
N VAL A 868 -16.32 -24.93 6.13
CA VAL A 868 -16.87 -25.14 7.46
C VAL A 868 -17.20 -26.62 7.61
N ARG A 869 -16.58 -27.26 8.60
CA ARG A 869 -16.88 -28.63 8.98
C ARG A 869 -18.31 -28.71 9.50
N ASN A 870 -19.14 -29.55 8.88
CA ASN A 870 -20.53 -29.76 9.25
C ASN A 870 -20.77 -31.18 9.76
N GLN A 871 -21.97 -31.45 10.29
CA GLN A 871 -22.33 -32.77 10.83
C GLN A 871 -22.12 -33.90 9.81
N LEU A 872 -22.38 -33.67 8.52
CA LEU A 872 -22.16 -34.69 7.48
C LEU A 872 -20.67 -35.06 7.35
N ILE A 873 -19.79 -34.06 7.38
CA ILE A 873 -18.34 -34.29 7.33
C ILE A 873 -17.90 -35.05 8.59
N ASP A 874 -18.35 -34.63 9.77
CA ASP A 874 -17.93 -35.20 11.05
C ASP A 874 -18.44 -36.61 11.30
N GLU A 875 -19.73 -36.86 11.05
CA GLU A 875 -20.38 -38.11 11.42
C GLU A 875 -20.31 -39.17 10.32
N VAL A 876 -20.12 -38.76 9.05
CA VAL A 876 -20.17 -39.69 7.91
C VAL A 876 -18.86 -39.74 7.12
N TYR A 877 -18.34 -38.61 6.66
CA TYR A 877 -17.17 -38.61 5.77
C TYR A 877 -15.86 -38.90 6.49
N LEU A 878 -15.54 -38.20 7.58
CA LEU A 878 -14.30 -38.40 8.31
C LEU A 878 -14.14 -39.85 8.83
N PRO A 879 -15.19 -40.52 9.37
CA PRO A 879 -15.07 -41.92 9.76
C PRO A 879 -14.78 -42.86 8.58
N ARG A 880 -15.44 -42.66 7.42
CA ARG A 880 -15.21 -43.50 6.23
C ARG A 880 -13.84 -43.28 5.60
N VAL A 881 -13.39 -42.03 5.55
CA VAL A 881 -12.03 -41.72 5.08
C VAL A 881 -11.01 -42.26 6.08
N GLY A 882 -11.27 -42.15 7.38
CA GLY A 882 -10.45 -42.76 8.44
C GLY A 882 -10.30 -44.28 8.30
N ASP A 883 -11.39 -45.01 8.07
CA ASP A 883 -11.34 -46.47 7.82
C ASP A 883 -10.47 -46.83 6.59
N ASN A 884 -10.49 -46.01 5.54
CA ASN A 884 -9.67 -46.22 4.35
C ASN A 884 -8.19 -45.85 4.58
N LEU A 885 -7.92 -44.67 5.15
CA LEU A 885 -6.56 -44.23 5.47
C LEU A 885 -5.89 -45.15 6.49
N ALA A 886 -6.63 -45.77 7.41
CA ALA A 886 -6.10 -46.76 8.34
C ALA A 886 -5.53 -47.99 7.61
N LYS A 887 -6.09 -48.36 6.44
CA LYS A 887 -5.54 -49.43 5.58
C LYS A 887 -4.33 -48.95 4.77
N GLN A 888 -4.31 -47.69 4.33
CA GLN A 888 -3.21 -47.16 3.51
C GLN A 888 -1.96 -46.76 4.31
N LEU A 889 -2.14 -46.03 5.42
CA LEU A 889 -1.07 -45.45 6.23
C LEU A 889 -0.74 -46.29 7.48
N GLY A 890 -1.74 -47.02 7.99
CA GLY A 890 -1.74 -47.65 9.30
C GLY A 890 -2.25 -46.70 10.40
N ALA A 891 -2.98 -47.24 11.38
CA ALA A 891 -3.38 -46.50 12.58
C ALA A 891 -2.24 -46.46 13.63
N ALA A 892 -2.19 -45.40 14.44
CA ALA A 892 -1.30 -45.29 15.60
C ALA A 892 -1.78 -46.19 16.76
N GLY A 893 -0.84 -46.80 17.51
CA GLY A 893 -1.12 -47.71 18.64
C GLY A 893 -0.76 -49.18 18.39
N GLU A 894 -1.05 -50.07 19.35
CA GLU A 894 -0.72 -51.52 19.31
C GLU A 894 -1.44 -52.30 18.19
N SER A 895 -2.52 -51.74 17.62
CA SER A 895 -3.27 -52.29 16.49
C SER A 895 -2.70 -51.89 15.11
N LYS A 896 -1.38 -51.71 15.00
CA LYS A 896 -0.71 -51.29 13.77
C LYS A 896 -0.64 -52.44 12.77
N ARG A 897 -1.53 -52.44 11.79
CA ARG A 897 -1.48 -53.36 10.64
C ARG A 897 -0.22 -53.13 9.81
N THR A 898 0.48 -54.19 9.45
CA THR A 898 1.70 -54.16 8.62
C THR A 898 1.38 -54.23 7.12
N ASP A 899 0.18 -54.68 6.76
CA ASP A 899 -0.35 -54.80 5.41
C ASP A 899 -0.97 -53.48 4.93
N ARG A 900 -0.11 -52.53 4.53
CA ARG A 900 -0.52 -51.22 4.00
C ARG A 900 -0.98 -51.32 2.56
N MET A 901 -2.27 -51.16 2.31
CA MET A 901 -2.87 -51.25 0.97
C MET A 901 -4.15 -50.40 0.85
N GLY A 902 -4.44 -49.95 -0.37
CA GLY A 902 -5.75 -49.41 -0.73
C GLY A 902 -5.70 -48.12 -1.55
N LEU A 903 -6.82 -47.84 -2.20
CA LEU A 903 -7.13 -46.58 -2.87
C LEU A 903 -8.46 -46.04 -2.33
N LEU A 904 -8.64 -44.72 -2.42
CA LEU A 904 -9.90 -44.05 -2.07
C LEU A 904 -10.50 -43.45 -3.35
N LEU A 905 -11.68 -43.94 -3.73
CA LEU A 905 -12.45 -43.38 -4.84
C LEU A 905 -13.61 -42.54 -4.29
N LEU A 906 -13.62 -41.24 -4.60
CA LEU A 906 -14.66 -40.31 -4.17
C LEU A 906 -15.57 -39.93 -5.34
N ILE A 907 -16.84 -40.34 -5.25
CA ILE A 907 -17.88 -40.04 -6.25
C ILE A 907 -18.90 -39.09 -5.62
N SER A 908 -19.13 -37.95 -6.25
CA SER A 908 -20.17 -36.98 -5.87
C SER A 908 -20.57 -36.15 -7.09
N PRO A 909 -21.75 -35.50 -7.07
CA PRO A 909 -22.10 -34.48 -8.06
C PRO A 909 -21.07 -33.33 -8.08
N PRO A 910 -20.96 -32.58 -9.19
CA PRO A 910 -20.11 -31.39 -9.28
C PRO A 910 -20.46 -30.37 -8.19
N GLY A 911 -19.45 -29.72 -7.62
CA GLY A 911 -19.63 -28.64 -6.63
C GLY A 911 -19.82 -29.08 -5.16
N TYR A 912 -19.83 -30.37 -4.85
CA TYR A 912 -20.03 -30.88 -3.47
C TYR A 912 -18.75 -30.91 -2.60
N GLY A 913 -17.68 -30.22 -3.02
CA GLY A 913 -16.50 -29.99 -2.17
C GLY A 913 -15.55 -31.19 -1.99
N LYS A 914 -15.54 -32.19 -2.89
CA LYS A 914 -14.61 -33.35 -2.83
C LYS A 914 -13.15 -32.92 -2.69
N THR A 915 -12.70 -32.05 -3.58
CA THR A 915 -11.32 -31.54 -3.60
C THR A 915 -11.01 -30.80 -2.30
N THR A 916 -11.92 -29.93 -1.84
CA THR A 916 -11.74 -29.15 -0.61
C THR A 916 -11.67 -30.05 0.63
N LEU A 917 -12.46 -31.12 0.68
CA LEU A 917 -12.39 -32.11 1.76
C LEU A 917 -11.05 -32.84 1.78
N MET A 918 -10.52 -33.23 0.61
CA MET A 918 -9.22 -33.91 0.55
C MET A 918 -8.06 -32.97 0.88
N GLU A 919 -8.12 -31.71 0.43
CA GLU A 919 -7.19 -30.65 0.83
C GLU A 919 -7.22 -30.43 2.34
N TYR A 920 -8.41 -30.40 2.95
CA TYR A 920 -8.57 -30.31 4.40
C TYR A 920 -7.89 -31.48 5.12
N ILE A 921 -8.13 -32.72 4.69
CA ILE A 921 -7.56 -33.92 5.32
C ILE A 921 -6.04 -33.95 5.17
N ALA A 922 -5.52 -33.63 3.98
CA ALA A 922 -4.08 -33.54 3.74
C ALA A 922 -3.41 -32.49 4.62
N ASN A 923 -4.01 -31.30 4.73
CA ASN A 923 -3.52 -30.22 5.59
C ASN A 923 -3.49 -30.64 7.06
N ARG A 924 -4.57 -31.26 7.55
CA ARG A 924 -4.65 -31.69 8.95
C ARG A 924 -3.63 -32.78 9.28
N LEU A 925 -3.46 -33.77 8.40
CA LEU A 925 -2.48 -34.86 8.59
C LEU A 925 -1.02 -34.44 8.32
N GLY A 926 -0.79 -33.26 7.73
CA GLY A 926 0.54 -32.79 7.36
C GLY A 926 1.12 -33.52 6.15
N LEU A 927 0.26 -33.97 5.23
CA LEU A 927 0.63 -34.68 4.02
C LEU A 927 0.96 -33.68 2.90
N VAL A 928 1.97 -34.02 2.09
CA VAL A 928 2.25 -33.35 0.82
C VAL A 928 1.12 -33.70 -0.15
N LEU A 929 0.35 -32.71 -0.61
CA LEU A 929 -0.77 -32.97 -1.53
C LEU A 929 -0.32 -32.72 -2.97
N VAL A 930 -0.20 -33.80 -3.75
CA VAL A 930 0.07 -33.69 -5.19
C VAL A 930 -1.25 -33.85 -5.94
N LYS A 931 -1.80 -32.72 -6.38
CA LYS A 931 -3.03 -32.68 -7.18
C LYS A 931 -2.71 -32.82 -8.65
N ILE A 932 -3.35 -33.80 -9.29
CA ILE A 932 -3.24 -34.09 -10.71
C ILE A 932 -4.58 -33.79 -11.39
N ASN A 933 -4.53 -33.06 -12.49
CA ASN A 933 -5.73 -32.68 -13.25
C ASN A 933 -6.04 -33.70 -14.36
N GLY A 934 -7.06 -34.54 -14.17
CA GLY A 934 -7.48 -35.55 -15.15
C GLY A 934 -7.74 -34.99 -16.55
N PRO A 935 -8.53 -33.92 -16.72
CA PRO A 935 -8.69 -33.21 -18.00
C PRO A 935 -7.39 -32.82 -18.71
N SER A 936 -6.33 -32.46 -17.96
CA SER A 936 -5.04 -32.08 -18.54
C SER A 936 -4.22 -33.27 -19.02
N LEU A 937 -4.40 -34.45 -18.41
CA LEU A 937 -3.88 -35.71 -18.93
C LEU A 937 -4.64 -36.14 -20.19
N GLY A 938 -5.97 -36.07 -20.16
CA GLY A 938 -6.84 -36.47 -21.25
C GLY A 938 -6.86 -37.98 -21.52
N HIS A 939 -7.49 -38.37 -22.62
CA HIS A 939 -7.68 -39.77 -23.00
C HIS A 939 -6.54 -40.37 -23.83
N ASP A 940 -5.57 -39.55 -24.29
CA ASP A 940 -4.49 -40.02 -25.15
C ASP A 940 -3.23 -40.45 -24.37
N VAL A 941 -3.20 -40.21 -23.06
CA VAL A 941 -2.08 -40.61 -22.18
C VAL A 941 -2.30 -42.03 -21.69
N ASN A 942 -1.36 -42.93 -21.98
CA ASN A 942 -1.38 -44.34 -21.54
C ASN A 942 -0.13 -44.80 -20.79
N SER A 943 0.85 -43.90 -20.56
CA SER A 943 2.11 -44.19 -19.89
C SER A 943 2.48 -43.12 -18.85
N LEU A 944 3.41 -43.46 -17.95
CA LEU A 944 3.99 -42.55 -16.95
C LEU A 944 5.34 -41.98 -17.37
N ASP A 945 5.72 -42.16 -18.64
CA ASP A 945 6.91 -41.53 -19.22
C ASP A 945 6.56 -40.10 -19.72
N PRO A 946 7.15 -39.04 -19.14
CA PRO A 946 6.97 -37.67 -19.60
C PRO A 946 7.32 -37.47 -21.08
N ALA A 947 8.25 -38.26 -21.63
CA ALA A 947 8.67 -38.15 -23.03
C ALA A 947 7.61 -38.69 -24.01
N ALA A 948 6.74 -39.59 -23.54
CA ALA A 948 5.65 -40.14 -24.33
C ALA A 948 4.35 -39.31 -24.26
N ALA A 949 4.36 -38.19 -23.52
CA ALA A 949 3.19 -37.35 -23.35
C ALA A 949 2.79 -36.62 -24.65
N PRO A 950 1.50 -36.53 -25.00
CA PRO A 950 1.05 -35.95 -26.27
C PRO A 950 1.18 -34.42 -26.33
N ASN A 951 1.20 -33.74 -25.18
CA ASN A 951 1.31 -32.29 -25.09
C ASN A 951 2.00 -31.85 -23.78
N ALA A 952 2.34 -30.57 -23.69
CA ALA A 952 3.05 -30.01 -22.54
C ALA A 952 2.26 -30.06 -21.22
N ALA A 953 0.92 -29.97 -21.27
CA ALA A 953 0.09 -30.04 -20.07
C ALA A 953 0.07 -31.45 -19.47
N ALA A 954 -0.19 -32.46 -20.31
CA ALA A 954 -0.12 -33.87 -19.93
C ALA A 954 1.28 -34.25 -19.42
N ARG A 955 2.34 -33.75 -20.07
CA ARG A 955 3.72 -33.94 -19.62
C ARG A 955 3.94 -33.42 -18.22
N ALA A 956 3.49 -32.19 -17.94
CA ALA A 956 3.65 -31.58 -16.62
C ALA A 956 2.90 -32.36 -15.52
N GLU A 957 1.70 -32.88 -15.82
CA GLU A 957 0.96 -33.73 -14.89
C GLU A 957 1.66 -35.07 -14.63
N ILE A 958 2.26 -35.70 -15.66
CA ILE A 958 3.06 -36.92 -15.49
C ILE A 958 4.33 -36.66 -14.66
N GLU A 959 5.03 -35.54 -14.91
CA GLU A 959 6.20 -35.12 -14.12
C GLU A 959 5.84 -34.92 -12.64
N ARG A 960 4.66 -34.36 -12.34
CA ARG A 960 4.14 -34.26 -10.96
C ARG A 960 3.85 -35.62 -10.33
N ILE A 961 3.26 -36.55 -11.08
CA ILE A 961 3.04 -37.92 -10.60
C ILE A 961 4.38 -38.59 -10.25
N ASN A 962 5.36 -38.51 -11.15
CA ASN A 962 6.67 -39.12 -10.92
C ASN A 962 7.42 -38.48 -9.74
N LEU A 963 7.29 -37.16 -9.56
CA LEU A 963 7.81 -36.48 -8.36
C LEU A 963 7.10 -36.96 -7.09
N ALA A 964 5.78 -37.14 -7.09
CA ALA A 964 5.03 -37.67 -5.95
C ALA A 964 5.51 -39.07 -5.57
N LEU A 965 5.77 -39.92 -6.56
CA LEU A 965 6.30 -41.27 -6.36
C LEU A 965 7.73 -41.24 -5.80
N GLU A 966 8.59 -40.34 -6.30
CA GLU A 966 9.98 -40.17 -5.81
C GLU A 966 10.03 -39.57 -4.39
N MET A 967 9.07 -38.72 -4.02
CA MET A 967 8.91 -38.26 -2.63
C MET A 967 8.54 -39.42 -1.68
N GLY A 968 7.80 -40.41 -2.17
CA GLY A 968 7.50 -41.66 -1.46
C GLY A 968 6.55 -41.48 -0.29
N ASP A 969 7.10 -41.38 0.93
CA ASP A 969 6.31 -41.27 2.16
C ASP A 969 5.73 -39.87 2.38
N ASN A 970 4.64 -39.81 3.15
CA ASN A 970 3.97 -38.58 3.57
C ASN A 970 3.38 -37.77 2.40
N VAL A 971 3.04 -38.46 1.29
CA VAL A 971 2.43 -37.86 0.09
C VAL A 971 1.01 -38.39 -0.12
N MET A 972 0.08 -37.49 -0.41
CA MET A 972 -1.25 -37.77 -0.92
C MET A 972 -1.27 -37.43 -2.42
N LEU A 973 -1.24 -38.46 -3.26
CA LEU A 973 -1.42 -38.33 -4.70
C LEU A 973 -2.92 -38.33 -5.02
N TYR A 974 -3.46 -37.18 -5.43
CA TYR A 974 -4.88 -36.97 -5.68
C TYR A 974 -5.11 -36.71 -7.17
N LEU A 975 -5.72 -37.67 -7.86
CA LEU A 975 -6.15 -37.52 -9.26
C LEU A 975 -7.59 -36.97 -9.28
N ASP A 976 -7.74 -35.73 -9.72
CA ASP A 976 -9.05 -35.09 -9.88
C ASP A 976 -9.68 -35.45 -11.22
N ASP A 977 -11.00 -35.54 -11.27
CA ASP A 977 -11.76 -35.76 -12.51
C ASP A 977 -11.28 -36.93 -13.39
N ILE A 978 -11.02 -38.08 -12.74
CA ILE A 978 -10.49 -39.30 -13.37
C ILE A 978 -11.32 -39.82 -14.55
N GLN A 979 -12.58 -39.40 -14.69
CA GLN A 979 -13.44 -39.74 -15.83
C GLN A 979 -12.87 -39.25 -17.18
N HIS A 980 -11.95 -38.28 -17.16
CA HIS A 980 -11.28 -37.76 -18.35
C HIS A 980 -9.92 -38.42 -18.64
N CYS A 981 -9.50 -39.40 -17.83
CA CYS A 981 -8.26 -40.14 -18.04
C CYS A 981 -8.49 -41.39 -18.91
N HIS A 982 -7.45 -41.88 -19.57
CA HIS A 982 -7.52 -43.17 -20.28
C HIS A 982 -7.57 -44.35 -19.28
N PRO A 983 -8.37 -45.41 -19.54
CA PRO A 983 -8.42 -46.58 -18.67
C PRO A 983 -7.08 -47.29 -18.48
N GLU A 984 -6.26 -47.41 -19.54
CA GLU A 984 -4.92 -48.04 -19.44
C GLU A 984 -3.97 -47.25 -18.53
N PHE A 985 -4.10 -45.92 -18.51
CA PHE A 985 -3.32 -45.09 -17.59
C PHE A 985 -3.73 -45.35 -16.14
N LEU A 986 -5.05 -45.39 -15.86
CA LEU A 986 -5.55 -45.69 -14.52
C LEU A 986 -5.16 -47.10 -14.03
N GLN A 987 -5.04 -48.08 -14.94
CA GLN A 987 -4.56 -49.42 -14.60
C GLN A 987 -3.16 -49.43 -13.97
N LYS A 988 -2.30 -48.45 -14.31
CA LYS A 988 -0.95 -48.34 -13.73
C LYS A 988 -0.94 -48.08 -12.23
N PHE A 989 -2.04 -47.57 -11.65
CA PHE A 989 -2.18 -47.31 -10.22
C PHE A 989 -2.67 -48.52 -9.42
N ILE A 990 -3.17 -49.58 -10.07
CA ILE A 990 -3.69 -50.79 -9.41
C ILE A 990 -2.67 -51.44 -8.47
N PRO A 991 -1.37 -51.57 -8.82
CA PRO A 991 -0.37 -52.14 -7.91
C PRO A 991 -0.22 -51.43 -6.54
N LEU A 992 -0.71 -50.19 -6.41
CA LEU A 992 -0.77 -49.49 -5.11
C LEU A 992 -1.84 -50.05 -4.16
N CYS A 993 -2.81 -50.82 -4.69
CA CYS A 993 -3.76 -51.60 -3.90
C CYS A 993 -3.21 -52.95 -3.44
N ASP A 994 -2.08 -53.39 -3.98
CA ASP A 994 -1.46 -54.66 -3.58
C ASP A 994 -0.46 -54.43 -2.45
N GLY A 995 -0.16 -55.49 -1.69
CA GLY A 995 0.73 -55.40 -0.51
C GLY A 995 2.18 -54.98 -0.82
N THR A 996 2.58 -54.94 -2.10
CA THR A 996 3.92 -54.51 -2.53
C THR A 996 4.05 -53.00 -2.70
N ARG A 997 2.96 -52.27 -3.00
CA ARG A 997 2.90 -50.82 -3.26
C ARG A 997 4.04 -50.28 -4.13
N ARG A 998 4.33 -50.94 -5.26
CA ARG A 998 5.36 -50.52 -6.24
C ARG A 998 4.73 -50.11 -7.55
N MET A 999 5.23 -49.04 -8.15
CA MET A 999 4.68 -48.48 -9.39
C MET A 999 5.83 -47.99 -10.27
N GLU A 1000 5.83 -48.39 -11.54
CA GLU A 1000 6.86 -47.96 -12.48
C GLU A 1000 6.63 -46.51 -12.90
N GLY A 1001 7.69 -45.71 -12.90
CA GLY A 1001 7.69 -44.32 -13.35
C GLY A 1001 9.04 -43.92 -13.93
N VAL A 1002 9.16 -42.66 -14.38
CA VAL A 1002 10.41 -42.12 -14.95
C VAL A 1002 10.83 -40.87 -14.19
N TRP A 1003 12.01 -40.90 -13.58
CA TRP A 1003 12.58 -39.76 -12.86
C TRP A 1003 13.92 -39.35 -13.51
N GLU A 1004 14.02 -38.09 -13.94
CA GLU A 1004 15.19 -37.54 -14.64
C GLU A 1004 15.67 -38.39 -15.83
N GLY A 1005 14.71 -38.95 -16.58
CA GLY A 1005 14.98 -39.79 -17.75
C GLY A 1005 15.44 -41.22 -17.42
N GLN A 1006 15.45 -41.62 -16.15
CA GLN A 1006 15.75 -42.98 -15.72
C GLN A 1006 14.48 -43.68 -15.20
N PRO A 1007 14.21 -44.94 -15.61
CA PRO A 1007 13.10 -45.70 -15.08
C PRO A 1007 13.35 -46.03 -13.60
N ARG A 1008 12.30 -45.90 -12.78
CA ARG A 1008 12.28 -46.21 -11.35
C ARG A 1008 11.01 -46.96 -10.95
N THR A 1009 11.05 -47.62 -9.79
CA THR A 1009 9.98 -48.48 -9.26
C THR A 1009 9.75 -48.25 -7.79
#